data_AF-A0AAN6JQ82-F1
#
_entry.id   AF-A0AAN6JQ82-F1
#
_cell.length_a   1.000
_cell.length_b   1.000
_cell.length_c   1.000
_cell.angle_alpha   90.00
_cell.angle_beta   90.00
_cell.angle_gamma   90.00
#
_symmetry.space_group_name_H-M   'P 1'
#
loop_
_entity.id
_entity.type
_entity.pdbx_description
1 polymer ?
#
loop_
_entity_poly.entity_id
_entity_poly.type
_entity_poly.pdbx_seq_one_letter_code
_entity_poly.pdbx_strand_id
1 'polypeptide(L)'
;MDIPAITSLLSTSTSSLAALHAKLGHPADKLQQALALLAETVRTTVDAQVATLREQVEQVEQECEEYNSRLRALKTAMGTEDAPTSKARKSGKKSQDKDTADEALLVRRDRLVKEVQKSQKAYDVRCHKVDTLLERIDQFSPMLEGGSTADMSEDAVMVEADADSEDPEVPPLPVRTNVAIANTAANTPAITTSAAYFTPQTIPIATTSYINALTAHLNGLHALHNARAQRFQAYLQHIFDLWGSLHVRPNVESDAFERSICRAAGVMPLMEAVQAEDEDGQTGETENSEKILFRGHFRLIAASELEGGEEEDATAVLIMAQDETPMLLPSVTTLRRLRTLIQILEEEKLRREERIQQLYDELFVLWSRFDCDESDMDEFVMEHKGLSLEAIAAYEAELEKMVGLKAQHSLTFITRIRAQMEQYRKSARLTQEECEATWPEFFTPLPDANAAASNDSTEPPEQSAYDGLLEAHEEAIPKVLALLEAKAPIMRLVERYEELCKEEEELAESAKNTSRLFAGAKKGGNAGLGSTAEKPKRDPGRLLREEKMRKRVKLLKPKLEAEMLKAIPEWEQQHGQAFTMDGERYFDKLEAAAASRRPASSIPPVSGSSSSASLAGQKLSGLGSDPTGAILRPQPDWLIGPDLRA
;
A
#
# COMPACT_ATOMS: atom_id res chain seq x y z
N MET A 1 22.43 101.01 29.75
CA MET A 1 23.61 101.89 29.72
C MET A 1 24.24 101.68 28.37
N ASP A 2 24.11 102.64 27.47
CA ASP A 2 24.64 102.49 26.12
C ASP A 2 26.16 102.75 26.14
N ILE A 3 26.89 102.25 25.14
CA ILE A 3 28.33 102.48 24.96
C ILE A 3 28.72 103.97 25.19
N PRO A 4 28.02 104.97 24.64
CA PRO A 4 28.32 106.39 24.90
C PRO A 4 28.06 106.83 26.35
N ALA A 5 27.13 106.20 27.06
CA ALA A 5 26.88 106.49 28.47
C ALA A 5 28.03 105.97 29.35
N ILE A 6 28.58 104.79 29.05
CA ILE A 6 29.74 104.22 29.77
C ILE A 6 31.00 105.05 29.54
N THR A 7 31.27 105.46 28.29
CA THR A 7 32.42 106.33 27.98
C THR A 7 32.29 107.70 28.63
N SER A 8 31.08 108.28 28.66
CA SER A 8 30.80 109.53 29.36
C SER A 8 31.02 109.40 30.88
N LEU A 9 30.60 108.29 31.49
CA LEU A 9 30.76 108.03 32.92
C LEU A 9 32.22 107.79 33.30
N LEU A 10 32.99 107.09 32.46
CA LEU A 10 34.44 106.93 32.62
C LEU A 10 35.16 108.28 32.46
N SER A 11 34.79 109.11 31.48
CA SER A 11 35.40 110.44 31.31
C SER A 11 35.07 111.41 32.46
N THR A 12 33.84 111.37 32.97
CA THR A 12 33.39 112.22 34.08
C THR A 12 34.00 111.78 35.41
N SER A 13 34.06 110.47 35.67
CA SER A 13 34.66 109.93 36.88
C SER A 13 36.18 110.12 36.91
N THR A 14 36.89 109.95 35.78
CA THR A 14 38.33 110.23 35.67
C THR A 14 38.65 111.73 35.78
N SER A 15 37.84 112.61 35.17
CA SER A 15 37.98 114.07 35.32
C SER A 15 37.75 114.54 36.76
N SER A 16 36.73 113.99 37.44
CA SER A 16 36.45 114.27 38.85
C SER A 16 37.56 113.74 39.77
N LEU A 17 38.11 112.56 39.48
CA LEU A 17 39.22 111.98 40.24
C LEU A 17 40.49 112.83 40.10
N ALA A 18 40.78 113.32 38.89
CA ALA A 18 41.88 114.26 38.66
C ALA A 18 41.67 115.58 39.43
N ALA A 19 40.45 116.13 39.45
CA ALA A 19 40.12 117.34 40.20
C ALA A 19 40.25 117.17 41.73
N LEU A 20 39.88 116.00 42.28
CA LEU A 20 40.01 115.70 43.71
C LEU A 20 41.47 115.48 44.14
N HIS A 21 42.27 114.79 43.33
CA HIS A 21 43.71 114.64 43.58
C HIS A 21 44.45 116.00 43.54
N ALA A 22 44.05 116.91 42.65
CA ALA A 22 44.58 118.27 42.60
C ALA A 22 44.26 119.08 43.87
N LYS A 23 43.09 118.89 44.48
CA LYS A 23 42.71 119.52 45.75
C LYS A 23 43.46 118.95 46.97
N LEU A 24 43.88 117.69 46.91
CA LEU A 24 44.62 117.00 48.00
C LEU A 24 46.14 117.23 47.95
N GLY A 25 46.69 117.71 46.83
CA GLY A 25 48.13 118.06 46.71
C GLY A 25 49.09 116.86 46.63
N HIS A 26 48.60 115.68 46.23
CA HIS A 26 49.43 114.48 46.09
C HIS A 26 50.39 114.53 44.88
N PRO A 27 51.57 113.87 44.94
CA PRO A 27 52.50 113.80 43.80
C PRO A 27 51.86 113.06 42.61
N ALA A 28 52.25 113.44 41.38
CA ALA A 28 51.69 112.93 40.12
C ALA A 28 51.69 111.39 40.01
N ASP A 29 52.66 110.76 40.65
CA ASP A 29 52.85 109.30 40.70
C ASP A 29 51.64 108.56 41.33
N LYS A 30 51.01 109.15 42.38
CA LYS A 30 49.82 108.55 43.03
C LYS A 30 48.56 108.65 42.17
N LEU A 31 48.42 109.70 41.36
CA LEU A 31 47.32 109.85 40.42
C LEU A 31 47.46 108.86 39.26
N GLN A 32 48.69 108.69 38.74
CA GLN A 32 48.98 107.69 37.71
C GLN A 32 48.72 106.26 38.21
N GLN A 33 49.09 105.94 39.45
CA GLN A 33 48.77 104.65 40.08
C GLN A 33 47.26 104.43 40.24
N ALA A 34 46.50 105.44 40.70
CA ALA A 34 45.04 105.33 40.82
C ALA A 34 44.33 105.16 39.46
N LEU A 35 44.77 105.89 38.43
CA LEU A 35 44.27 105.73 37.06
C LEU A 35 44.69 104.38 36.46
N ALA A 36 45.88 103.88 36.74
CA ALA A 36 46.34 102.57 36.29
C ALA A 36 45.51 101.44 36.93
N LEU A 37 45.21 101.52 38.22
CA LEU A 37 44.32 100.56 38.90
C LEU A 37 42.89 100.60 38.35
N LEU A 38 42.35 101.79 38.06
CA LEU A 38 41.04 101.92 37.42
C LEU A 38 41.04 101.38 35.98
N ALA A 39 42.08 101.67 35.20
CA ALA A 39 42.24 101.13 33.85
C ALA A 39 42.39 99.60 33.86
N GLU A 40 43.13 99.04 34.82
CA GLU A 40 43.30 97.61 34.98
C GLU A 40 41.99 96.91 35.37
N THR A 41 41.23 97.46 36.33
CA THR A 41 39.92 96.90 36.73
C THR A 41 38.88 96.98 35.62
N VAL A 42 38.83 98.08 34.85
CA VAL A 42 37.94 98.19 33.68
C VAL A 42 38.36 97.21 32.59
N ARG A 43 39.67 97.07 32.32
CA ARG A 43 40.17 96.11 31.33
C ARG A 43 39.86 94.67 31.74
N THR A 44 40.15 94.27 32.97
CA THR A 44 39.91 92.90 33.43
C THR A 44 38.42 92.54 33.44
N THR A 45 37.55 93.48 33.82
CA THR A 45 36.08 93.25 33.78
C THR A 45 35.54 93.18 32.35
N VAL A 46 36.01 94.03 31.44
CA VAL A 46 35.64 93.96 30.01
C VAL A 46 36.18 92.69 29.37
N ASP A 47 37.43 92.33 29.61
CA ASP A 47 38.06 91.10 29.08
C ASP A 47 37.35 89.85 29.62
N ALA A 48 36.96 89.84 30.90
CA ALA A 48 36.16 88.76 31.48
C ALA A 48 34.79 88.64 30.78
N GLN A 49 34.10 89.76 30.55
CA GLN A 49 32.82 89.76 29.84
C GLN A 49 32.95 89.31 28.38
N VAL A 50 34.02 89.72 27.69
CA VAL A 50 34.34 89.27 26.33
C VAL A 50 34.67 87.78 26.32
N ALA A 51 35.41 87.28 27.30
CA ALA A 51 35.71 85.85 27.43
C ALA A 51 34.44 85.02 27.64
N THR A 52 33.55 85.43 28.56
CA THR A 52 32.26 84.77 28.77
C THR A 52 31.40 84.76 27.51
N LEU A 53 31.35 85.86 26.76
CA LEU A 53 30.59 85.92 25.50
C LEU A 53 31.23 85.06 24.41
N ARG A 54 32.57 84.99 24.32
CA ARG A 54 33.26 84.11 23.37
C ARG A 54 32.98 82.63 23.68
N GLU A 55 33.03 82.25 24.95
CA GLU A 55 32.67 80.89 25.39
C GLU A 55 31.21 80.56 25.06
N GLN A 56 30.28 81.49 25.30
CA GLN A 56 28.87 81.30 24.92
C GLN A 56 28.69 81.17 23.40
N VAL A 57 29.42 81.95 22.59
CA VAL A 57 29.39 81.84 21.13
C VAL A 57 29.93 80.49 20.68
N GLU A 58 31.09 80.07 21.18
CA GLU A 58 31.69 78.78 20.87
C GLU A 58 30.77 77.62 21.27
N GLN A 59 30.15 77.69 22.45
CA GLN A 59 29.18 76.71 22.91
C GLN A 59 27.97 76.62 21.97
N VAL A 60 27.37 77.75 21.58
CA VAL A 60 26.21 77.76 20.67
C VAL A 60 26.59 77.31 19.25
N GLU A 61 27.80 77.61 18.79
CA GLU A 61 28.33 77.09 17.52
C GLU A 61 28.47 75.58 17.56
N GLN A 62 29.03 75.02 18.64
CA GLN A 62 29.12 73.57 18.85
C GLN A 62 27.74 72.92 18.88
N GLU A 63 26.77 73.47 19.62
CA GLU A 63 25.38 73.00 19.63
C GLU A 63 24.76 73.01 18.22
N CYS A 64 24.99 74.07 17.44
CA CYS A 64 24.51 74.15 16.06
C CYS A 64 25.14 73.08 15.16
N GLU A 65 26.42 72.78 15.31
CA GLU A 65 27.09 71.73 14.55
C GLU A 65 26.57 70.34 14.94
N GLU A 66 26.35 70.08 16.22
CA GLU A 66 25.73 68.84 16.71
C GLU A 66 24.33 68.63 16.14
N TYR A 67 23.48 69.66 16.19
CA TYR A 67 22.13 69.59 15.60
C TYR A 67 22.18 69.37 14.09
N ASN A 68 23.13 69.97 13.37
CA ASN A 68 23.33 69.72 11.94
C ASN A 68 23.80 68.29 11.65
N SER A 69 24.76 67.77 12.42
CA SER A 69 25.23 66.39 12.31
C SER A 69 24.11 65.39 12.57
N ARG A 70 23.29 65.63 13.60
CA ARG A 70 22.10 64.82 13.89
C ARG A 70 21.05 64.90 12.78
N LEU A 71 20.78 66.10 12.26
CA LEU A 71 19.83 66.31 11.16
C LEU A 71 20.27 65.56 9.90
N ARG A 72 21.56 65.62 9.53
CA ARG A 72 22.13 64.85 8.42
C ARG A 72 21.99 63.35 8.66
N ALA A 73 22.36 62.86 9.85
CA ALA A 73 22.25 61.45 10.19
C ALA A 73 20.79 60.95 10.10
N LEU A 74 19.81 61.72 10.59
CA LEU A 74 18.39 61.39 10.48
C LEU A 74 17.92 61.37 9.02
N LYS A 75 18.34 62.34 8.21
CA LYS A 75 18.00 62.39 6.79
C LYS A 75 18.61 61.23 6.00
N THR A 76 19.85 60.85 6.30
CA THR A 76 20.53 59.68 5.71
C THR A 76 19.86 58.38 6.16
N ALA A 77 19.53 58.24 7.45
CA ALA A 77 18.80 57.07 7.96
C ALA A 77 17.40 56.92 7.34
N MET A 78 16.78 58.03 6.94
CA MET A 78 15.53 58.06 6.18
C MET A 78 15.73 57.93 4.65
N GLY A 79 16.96 57.99 4.12
CA GLY A 79 17.23 57.97 2.67
C GLY A 79 16.79 59.22 1.92
N THR A 80 16.65 60.36 2.60
CA THR A 80 16.27 61.65 2.00
C THR A 80 17.47 62.49 1.56
N GLU A 81 18.66 62.22 2.11
CA GLU A 81 19.94 62.72 1.62
C GLU A 81 20.83 61.51 1.35
N ASP A 82 21.51 61.50 0.21
CA ASP A 82 22.56 60.52 -0.06
C ASP A 82 23.63 60.67 1.02
N ALA A 83 24.14 59.54 1.54
CA ALA A 83 25.34 59.56 2.36
C ALA A 83 26.43 60.37 1.63
N PRO A 84 27.30 61.11 2.34
CA PRO A 84 28.38 61.85 1.70
C PRO A 84 29.36 60.86 1.07
N THR A 85 29.03 60.39 -0.13
CA THR A 85 29.91 59.59 -0.96
C THR A 85 30.96 60.54 -1.49
N SER A 86 32.22 60.13 -1.39
CA SER A 86 33.39 60.98 -1.65
C SER A 86 33.53 61.48 -3.10
N LYS A 87 32.55 61.22 -3.98
CA LYS A 87 32.56 61.68 -5.38
C LYS A 87 31.14 61.86 -5.96
N ALA A 88 30.49 63.00 -5.74
CA ALA A 88 29.51 63.51 -6.71
C ALA A 88 29.17 65.02 -6.55
N ARG A 89 29.61 65.79 -7.54
CA ARG A 89 28.91 66.91 -8.21
C ARG A 89 28.33 68.03 -7.34
N LYS A 90 29.14 69.08 -7.23
CA LYS A 90 28.73 70.49 -7.18
C LYS A 90 27.69 70.78 -8.27
N SER A 91 26.41 70.77 -7.93
CA SER A 91 25.39 71.49 -8.70
C SER A 91 24.23 71.88 -7.80
N GLY A 92 24.07 73.19 -7.60
CA GLY A 92 22.75 73.78 -7.38
C GLY A 92 22.34 74.24 -5.98
N LYS A 93 23.21 74.31 -4.97
CA LYS A 93 22.81 74.79 -3.62
C LYS A 93 23.76 75.86 -3.06
N LYS A 94 23.98 76.92 -3.84
CA LYS A 94 24.88 78.04 -3.45
C LYS A 94 24.15 79.32 -3.04
N SER A 95 22.83 79.38 -3.21
CA SER A 95 22.04 80.57 -2.87
C SER A 95 21.51 80.58 -1.42
N GLN A 96 21.28 79.41 -0.81
CA GLN A 96 20.64 79.34 0.51
C GLN A 96 21.63 79.41 1.70
N ASP A 97 22.89 79.01 1.51
CA ASP A 97 23.93 79.07 2.56
C ASP A 97 24.40 80.50 2.87
N LYS A 98 24.22 81.43 1.94
CA LYS A 98 24.68 82.82 2.10
C LYS A 98 23.79 83.59 3.07
N ASP A 99 22.48 83.31 3.07
CA ASP A 99 21.51 83.96 3.96
C ASP A 99 21.57 83.39 5.39
N THR A 100 22.11 82.18 5.59
CA THR A 100 22.27 81.55 6.92
C THR A 100 23.57 81.91 7.63
N ALA A 101 24.55 82.47 6.91
CA ALA A 101 25.82 82.91 7.50
C ALA A 101 25.68 84.26 8.24
N ASP A 102 24.72 85.09 7.83
CA ASP A 102 24.43 86.40 8.42
C ASP A 102 23.33 86.33 9.52
N GLU A 103 22.80 85.15 9.81
CA GLU A 103 21.77 84.92 10.83
C GLU A 103 22.37 84.85 12.24
N ALA A 104 21.74 85.49 13.22
CA ALA A 104 22.18 85.42 14.62
C ALA A 104 22.19 83.97 15.13
N LEU A 105 23.28 83.56 15.79
CA LEU A 105 23.54 82.18 16.21
C LEU A 105 22.40 81.55 17.04
N LEU A 106 21.78 82.31 17.95
CA LEU A 106 20.65 81.83 18.75
C LEU A 106 19.40 81.54 17.89
N VAL A 107 19.12 82.37 16.89
CA VAL A 107 17.99 82.16 15.96
C VAL A 107 18.25 80.93 15.10
N ARG A 108 19.49 80.79 14.62
CA ARG A 108 19.95 79.61 13.87
C ARG A 108 19.81 78.33 14.69
N ARG A 109 20.22 78.34 15.97
CA ARG A 109 20.06 77.22 16.88
C ARG A 109 18.59 76.84 17.06
N ASP A 110 17.73 77.81 17.38
CA ASP A 110 16.30 77.55 17.63
C ASP A 110 15.60 77.00 16.37
N ARG A 111 16.01 77.44 15.17
CA ARG A 111 15.56 76.87 13.90
C ARG A 111 16.02 75.42 13.73
N LEU A 112 17.31 75.14 13.94
CA LEU A 112 17.87 73.78 13.82
C LEU A 112 17.20 72.81 14.80
N VAL A 113 16.93 73.25 16.03
CA VAL A 113 16.19 72.45 17.03
C VAL A 113 14.80 72.07 16.49
N LYS A 114 14.05 73.01 15.91
CA LYS A 114 12.73 72.73 15.31
C LYS A 114 12.83 71.76 14.12
N GLU A 115 13.84 71.92 13.27
CA GLU A 115 14.06 71.04 12.11
C GLU A 115 14.47 69.61 12.53
N VAL A 116 15.32 69.47 13.55
CA VAL A 116 15.69 68.18 14.16
C VAL A 116 14.46 67.53 14.79
N GLN A 117 13.66 68.25 15.58
CA GLN A 117 12.42 67.72 16.16
C GLN A 117 11.44 67.23 15.08
N LYS A 118 11.27 67.97 13.99
CA LYS A 118 10.41 67.56 12.87
C LYS A 118 10.94 66.30 12.18
N SER A 119 12.25 66.24 11.94
CA SER A 119 12.89 65.10 11.27
C SER A 119 12.91 63.86 12.17
N GLN A 120 13.09 64.03 13.48
CA GLN A 120 13.02 62.96 14.48
C GLN A 120 11.62 62.35 14.52
N LYS A 121 10.55 63.16 14.59
CA LYS A 121 9.17 62.64 14.55
C LYS A 121 8.89 61.83 13.28
N ALA A 122 9.38 62.31 12.12
CA ALA A 122 9.21 61.57 10.86
C ALA A 122 10.00 60.25 10.84
N TYR A 123 11.20 60.24 11.43
CA TYR A 123 12.01 59.04 11.60
C TYR A 123 11.35 58.03 12.54
N ASP A 124 10.85 58.47 13.69
CA ASP A 124 10.20 57.62 14.68
C ASP A 124 8.99 56.89 14.07
N VAL A 125 8.17 57.58 13.29
CA VAL A 125 7.03 56.96 12.57
C VAL A 125 7.48 55.84 11.63
N ARG A 126 8.63 55.98 10.96
CA ARG A 126 9.17 54.92 10.08
C ARG A 126 9.73 53.76 10.87
N CYS A 127 10.39 54.02 12.00
CA CYS A 127 10.85 52.95 12.90
C CYS A 127 9.67 52.13 13.41
N HIS A 128 8.60 52.78 13.88
CA HIS A 128 7.37 52.06 14.27
C HIS A 128 6.84 51.18 13.13
N LYS A 129 6.85 51.68 11.89
CA LYS A 129 6.45 50.88 10.73
C LYS A 129 7.37 49.69 10.47
N VAL A 130 8.68 49.85 10.61
CA VAL A 130 9.65 48.75 10.52
C VAL A 130 9.38 47.72 11.61
N ASP A 131 9.19 48.16 12.86
CA ASP A 131 8.97 47.27 14.00
C ASP A 131 7.66 46.49 13.83
N THR A 132 6.57 47.13 13.36
CA THR A 132 5.31 46.42 13.01
C THR A 132 5.49 45.42 11.87
N LEU A 133 6.34 45.71 10.87
CA LEU A 133 6.61 44.76 9.79
C LEU A 133 7.42 43.56 10.28
N LEU A 134 8.41 43.78 11.14
CA LEU A 134 9.20 42.71 11.74
C LEU A 134 8.35 41.82 12.64
N GLU A 135 7.51 42.41 13.50
CA GLU A 135 6.58 41.66 14.34
C GLU A 135 5.63 40.76 13.51
N ARG A 136 5.15 41.27 12.37
CA ARG A 136 4.34 40.45 11.44
C ARG A 136 5.15 39.35 10.75
N ILE A 137 6.41 39.60 10.43
CA ILE A 137 7.30 38.56 9.87
C ILE A 137 7.54 37.46 10.91
N ASP A 138 7.79 37.84 12.17
CA ASP A 138 8.02 36.91 13.28
C ASP A 138 6.80 35.99 13.53
N GLN A 139 5.58 36.48 13.30
CA GLN A 139 4.36 35.65 13.39
C GLN A 139 4.35 34.46 12.42
N PHE A 140 5.12 34.51 11.33
CA PHE A 140 5.24 33.37 10.40
C PHE A 140 6.31 32.35 10.83
N SER A 141 7.23 32.67 11.74
CA SER A 141 8.29 31.75 12.22
C SER A 141 7.75 30.36 12.62
N PRO A 142 6.74 30.20 13.51
CA PRO A 142 6.24 28.88 13.89
C PRO A 142 5.54 28.12 12.75
N MET A 143 5.12 28.80 11.68
CA MET A 143 4.51 28.18 10.49
C MET A 143 5.53 27.81 9.42
N LEU A 144 6.71 28.45 9.46
CA LEU A 144 7.83 28.22 8.56
C LEU A 144 8.82 27.19 9.12
N GLU A 145 9.01 27.17 10.44
CA GLU A 145 9.93 26.29 11.15
C GLU A 145 9.32 24.90 11.37
N GLY A 146 9.64 23.99 10.45
CA GLY A 146 9.83 22.58 10.76
C GLY A 146 11.23 22.34 11.32
N GLY A 147 11.57 23.02 12.43
CA GLY A 147 12.94 23.09 12.95
C GLY A 147 13.04 23.38 14.44
N SER A 148 12.18 22.80 15.29
CA SER A 148 12.57 22.58 16.70
C SER A 148 11.90 21.34 17.26
N THR A 149 12.79 20.44 17.69
CA THR A 149 12.66 19.14 18.32
C THR A 149 11.70 19.10 19.51
N ALA A 150 10.64 18.30 19.42
CA ALA A 150 10.16 17.42 20.49
C ALA A 150 9.19 16.42 19.85
N ASP A 151 9.51 15.13 19.93
CA ASP A 151 8.75 13.99 19.40
C ASP A 151 8.68 13.81 17.89
N MET A 152 9.78 13.30 17.31
CA MET A 152 9.70 12.30 16.25
C MET A 152 10.82 11.28 16.47
N SER A 153 10.45 10.01 16.65
CA SER A 153 11.34 8.86 16.77
C SER A 153 12.31 8.75 15.59
N GLU A 154 13.52 8.25 15.86
CA GLU A 154 14.71 8.26 15.00
C GLU A 154 14.63 7.43 13.68
N ASP A 155 13.47 6.85 13.33
CA ASP A 155 13.39 5.81 12.29
C ASP A 155 13.08 6.29 10.86
N ALA A 156 13.05 7.60 10.57
CA ALA A 156 12.67 8.12 9.25
C ALA A 156 13.80 8.85 8.49
N VAL A 157 15.06 8.47 8.70
CA VAL A 157 16.21 9.03 7.97
C VAL A 157 16.62 8.08 6.84
N MET A 158 15.79 7.95 5.79
CA MET A 158 16.22 7.46 4.46
C MET A 158 15.05 7.61 3.46
N VAL A 159 14.68 8.84 3.06
CA VAL A 159 13.96 9.05 1.79
C VAL A 159 14.48 10.33 1.14
N GLU A 160 14.83 10.17 -0.13
CA GLU A 160 15.48 11.06 -1.08
C GLU A 160 15.19 12.56 -0.95
N ALA A 161 16.23 13.35 -1.20
CA ALA A 161 16.23 14.80 -1.27
C ALA A 161 15.61 15.33 -2.56
N ASP A 162 14.44 14.80 -2.94
CA ASP A 162 13.68 15.22 -4.11
C ASP A 162 12.25 15.64 -3.70
N ALA A 163 11.79 16.74 -4.29
CA ALA A 163 10.43 17.31 -4.23
C ALA A 163 10.09 18.25 -3.06
N ASP A 164 10.47 19.53 -3.21
CA ASP A 164 9.60 20.67 -2.91
C ASP A 164 9.99 21.89 -3.79
N SER A 165 9.86 21.76 -5.11
CA SER A 165 10.06 22.85 -6.09
C SER A 165 8.81 23.71 -6.34
N GLU A 166 7.76 23.54 -5.53
CA GLU A 166 6.48 24.24 -5.68
C GLU A 166 6.27 25.38 -4.67
N ASP A 167 7.17 25.56 -3.71
CA ASP A 167 7.13 26.72 -2.82
C ASP A 167 7.47 27.99 -3.62
N PRO A 168 6.68 29.07 -3.50
CA PRO A 168 7.03 30.33 -4.14
C PRO A 168 8.32 30.90 -3.52
N GLU A 169 9.20 31.44 -4.36
CA GLU A 169 10.44 32.06 -3.90
C GLU A 169 10.16 33.24 -2.97
N VAL A 170 10.70 33.17 -1.75
CA VAL A 170 10.62 34.26 -0.78
C VAL A 170 11.89 35.12 -0.90
N PRO A 171 11.77 36.44 -1.17
CA PRO A 171 12.93 37.33 -1.15
C PRO A 171 13.68 37.25 0.18
N PRO A 172 15.01 37.38 0.23
CA PRO A 172 15.75 37.26 1.49
C PRO A 172 15.39 38.39 2.48
N LEU A 173 15.37 38.07 3.77
CA LEU A 173 15.14 39.05 4.83
C LEU A 173 16.26 40.12 4.82
N PRO A 174 15.94 41.42 4.66
CA PRO A 174 16.96 42.45 4.58
C PRO A 174 17.59 42.76 5.95
N VAL A 175 18.91 42.90 6.00
CA VAL A 175 19.68 43.24 7.21
C VAL A 175 19.55 44.74 7.55
N ARG A 176 19.24 45.05 8.81
CA ARG A 176 19.15 46.44 9.30
C ARG A 176 20.54 46.97 9.66
N THR A 177 20.99 48.02 8.97
CA THR A 177 22.29 48.68 9.21
C THR A 177 22.12 50.01 9.96
N ASN A 178 23.22 50.58 10.48
CA ASN A 178 23.20 51.79 11.31
C ASN A 178 23.99 52.94 10.65
N VAL A 179 23.53 54.19 10.83
CA VAL A 179 24.18 55.44 10.41
C VAL A 179 24.89 56.08 11.60
N ALA A 180 26.17 56.42 11.45
CA ALA A 180 26.94 57.11 12.49
C ALA A 180 26.63 58.61 12.53
N ILE A 181 26.53 59.18 13.73
CA ILE A 181 26.44 60.62 13.96
C ILE A 181 27.86 61.15 14.12
N ALA A 182 28.27 62.08 13.24
CA ALA A 182 29.58 62.70 13.33
C ALA A 182 29.62 63.63 14.56
N ASN A 183 30.37 63.24 15.59
CA ASN A 183 30.63 64.08 16.76
C ASN A 183 31.79 65.04 16.45
N THR A 184 31.62 66.31 16.81
CA THR A 184 32.59 67.39 16.59
C THR A 184 33.75 67.39 17.58
N ALA A 185 33.73 66.51 18.59
CA ALA A 185 34.76 66.41 19.64
C ALA A 185 36.12 65.80 19.19
N ALA A 186 36.47 65.92 17.90
CA ALA A 186 37.68 65.32 17.33
C ALA A 186 38.88 66.28 17.21
N ASN A 187 38.86 67.45 17.83
CA ASN A 187 39.98 68.43 17.75
C ASN A 187 40.55 68.86 19.11
N THR A 188 40.59 67.96 20.10
CA THR A 188 41.45 68.15 21.28
C THR A 188 42.57 67.09 21.25
N PRO A 189 43.86 67.46 21.17
CA PRO A 189 44.93 66.48 21.18
C PRO A 189 44.93 65.72 22.50
N ALA A 190 44.94 64.39 22.39
CA ALA A 190 44.91 63.45 23.49
C ALA A 190 46.00 63.77 24.54
N ILE A 191 45.56 64.08 25.76
CA ILE A 191 46.36 63.85 26.96
C ILE A 191 45.69 62.71 27.72
N THR A 192 46.30 61.55 27.52
CA THR A 192 46.44 60.38 28.40
C THR A 192 45.45 60.22 29.56
N THR A 193 44.84 59.02 29.59
CA THR A 193 44.31 58.30 30.76
C THR A 193 42.81 58.47 31.07
N SER A 194 41.94 57.89 30.23
CA SER A 194 41.05 56.79 30.63
C SER A 194 40.27 56.33 29.39
N ALA A 195 40.38 55.05 29.06
CA ALA A 195 39.56 54.42 28.03
C ALA A 195 38.15 54.17 28.61
N ALA A 196 37.36 55.23 28.72
CA ALA A 196 35.91 55.10 28.85
C ALA A 196 35.35 54.92 27.43
N TYR A 197 34.69 53.79 27.21
CA TYR A 197 34.00 53.39 25.99
C TYR A 197 33.11 54.52 25.43
N PHE A 198 33.63 55.31 24.50
CA PHE A 198 32.82 56.27 23.75
C PHE A 198 32.10 55.49 22.65
N THR A 199 30.90 55.00 22.95
CA THR A 199 30.06 54.37 21.93
C THR A 199 29.63 55.44 20.93
N PRO A 200 29.93 55.28 19.62
CA PRO A 200 29.46 56.24 18.63
C PRO A 200 27.93 56.21 18.66
N GLN A 201 27.29 57.39 18.79
CA GLN A 201 25.84 57.46 18.67
C GLN A 201 25.46 57.08 17.23
N THR A 202 24.69 56.01 17.07
CA THR A 202 24.25 55.52 15.77
C THR A 202 22.72 55.51 15.68
N ILE A 203 22.21 55.63 14.45
CA ILE A 203 20.79 55.66 14.14
C ILE A 203 20.48 54.51 13.16
N PRO A 204 19.60 53.55 13.49
CA PRO A 204 19.27 52.47 12.58
C PRO A 204 18.59 52.98 11.31
N ILE A 205 18.90 52.36 10.17
CA ILE A 205 18.31 52.71 8.88
C ILE A 205 16.81 52.39 8.88
N ALA A 206 16.03 53.34 8.33
CA ALA A 206 14.60 53.25 8.07
C ALA A 206 14.29 53.91 6.70
N THR A 207 15.11 53.58 5.70
CA THR A 207 14.95 54.07 4.32
C THR A 207 13.71 53.46 3.68
N THR A 208 13.14 54.15 2.70
CA THR A 208 12.01 53.61 1.91
C THR A 208 12.39 52.30 1.21
N SER A 209 13.64 52.16 0.75
CA SER A 209 14.14 50.92 0.14
C SER A 209 14.12 49.75 1.13
N TYR A 210 14.58 49.96 2.37
CA TYR A 210 14.55 48.93 3.41
C TYR A 210 13.11 48.51 3.78
N ILE A 211 12.20 49.47 3.94
CA ILE A 211 10.78 49.19 4.20
C ILE A 211 10.14 48.44 3.03
N ASN A 212 10.45 48.81 1.79
CA ASN A 212 9.96 48.11 0.60
C ASN A 212 10.50 46.67 0.52
N ALA A 213 11.78 46.45 0.88
CA ALA A 213 12.37 45.13 0.94
C ALA A 213 11.72 44.25 2.03
N LEU A 214 11.46 44.80 3.23
CA LEU A 214 10.71 44.12 4.28
C LEU A 214 9.27 43.78 3.84
N THR A 215 8.62 44.72 3.16
CA THR A 215 7.27 44.50 2.62
C THR A 215 7.27 43.42 1.55
N ALA A 216 8.27 43.39 0.67
CA ALA A 216 8.44 42.36 -0.35
C ALA A 216 8.69 40.97 0.28
N HIS A 217 9.53 40.89 1.31
CA HIS A 217 9.74 39.67 2.08
C HIS A 217 8.43 39.17 2.73
N LEU A 218 7.71 40.04 3.44
CA LEU A 218 6.42 39.72 4.07
C LEU A 218 5.38 39.24 3.03
N ASN A 219 5.31 39.89 1.86
CA ASN A 219 4.42 39.45 0.77
C ASN A 219 4.82 38.07 0.24
N GLY A 220 6.13 37.79 0.14
CA GLY A 220 6.64 36.45 -0.20
C GLY A 220 6.22 35.41 0.84
N LEU A 221 6.32 35.73 2.13
CA LEU A 221 5.84 34.85 3.21
C LEU A 221 4.34 34.60 3.15
N HIS A 222 3.52 35.61 2.85
CA HIS A 222 2.08 35.42 2.63
C HIS A 222 1.81 34.49 1.43
N ALA A 223 2.52 34.67 0.32
CA ALA A 223 2.37 33.82 -0.85
C ALA A 223 2.73 32.37 -0.53
N LEU A 224 3.84 32.15 0.18
CA LEU A 224 4.28 30.83 0.63
C LEU A 224 3.27 30.20 1.59
N HIS A 225 2.78 30.95 2.58
CA HIS A 225 1.77 30.48 3.52
C HIS A 225 0.48 30.07 2.79
N ASN A 226 -0.02 30.90 1.87
CA ASN A 226 -1.21 30.60 1.09
C ASN A 226 -1.03 29.34 0.24
N ALA A 227 0.12 29.20 -0.43
CA ALA A 227 0.43 28.02 -1.26
C ALA A 227 0.51 26.74 -0.41
N ARG A 228 1.12 26.81 0.78
CA ARG A 228 1.16 25.68 1.73
C ARG A 228 -0.21 25.37 2.31
N ALA A 229 -1.00 26.37 2.68
CA ALA A 229 -2.35 26.19 3.22
C ALA A 229 -3.30 25.55 2.18
N GLN A 230 -3.21 25.95 0.92
CA GLN A 230 -3.98 25.32 -0.17
C GLN A 230 -3.61 23.85 -0.36
N ARG A 231 -2.30 23.52 -0.41
CA ARG A 231 -1.84 22.13 -0.50
C ARG A 231 -2.23 21.31 0.72
N PHE A 232 -2.10 21.89 1.91
CA PHE A 232 -2.55 21.28 3.15
C PHE A 232 -4.03 20.90 3.09
N GLN A 233 -4.89 21.84 2.69
CA GLN A 233 -6.32 21.57 2.52
C GLN A 233 -6.60 20.49 1.47
N ALA A 234 -5.91 20.53 0.33
CA ALA A 234 -6.05 19.51 -0.72
C ALA A 234 -5.62 18.11 -0.24
N TYR A 235 -4.51 18.02 0.50
CA TYR A 235 -4.04 16.77 1.09
C TYR A 235 -5.01 16.23 2.13
N LEU A 236 -5.53 17.08 3.02
CA LEU A 236 -6.54 16.66 3.99
C LEU A 236 -7.78 16.11 3.30
N GLN A 237 -8.32 16.84 2.31
CA GLN A 237 -9.48 16.38 1.56
C GLN A 237 -9.22 15.02 0.91
N HIS A 238 -8.06 14.86 0.27
CA HIS A 238 -7.69 13.60 -0.37
C HIS A 238 -7.55 12.44 0.62
N ILE A 239 -6.97 12.68 1.80
CA ILE A 239 -6.88 11.67 2.87
C ILE A 239 -8.28 11.25 3.34
N PHE A 240 -9.21 12.20 3.54
CA PHE A 240 -10.58 11.86 3.92
C PHE A 240 -11.31 11.07 2.83
N ASP A 241 -11.09 11.41 1.55
CA ASP A 241 -11.64 10.66 0.41
C ASP A 241 -11.07 9.22 0.35
N LEU A 242 -9.77 9.06 0.63
CA LEU A 242 -9.11 7.75 0.70
C LEU A 242 -9.59 6.91 1.89
N TRP A 243 -9.63 7.47 3.10
CA TRP A 243 -10.20 6.80 4.27
C TRP A 243 -11.67 6.41 4.03
N GLY A 244 -12.45 7.29 3.42
CA GLY A 244 -13.84 7.05 3.06
C GLY A 244 -14.00 5.90 2.08
N SER A 245 -13.34 5.99 0.93
CA SER A 245 -13.44 4.98 -0.14
C SER A 245 -12.91 3.61 0.29
N LEU A 246 -11.80 3.56 1.04
CA LEU A 246 -11.21 2.33 1.54
C LEU A 246 -11.87 1.78 2.80
N HIS A 247 -12.79 2.53 3.42
CA HIS A 247 -13.36 2.17 4.72
C HIS A 247 -12.26 1.93 5.79
N VAL A 248 -11.14 2.67 5.68
CA VAL A 248 -10.03 2.59 6.63
C VAL A 248 -10.29 3.62 7.72
N ARG A 249 -10.54 3.13 8.93
CA ARG A 249 -10.76 3.98 10.10
C ARG A 249 -9.45 4.67 10.48
N PRO A 250 -9.43 6.01 10.63
CA PRO A 250 -8.28 6.69 11.21
C PRO A 250 -8.08 6.28 12.67
N ASN A 251 -6.83 6.03 13.06
CA ASN A 251 -6.42 5.60 14.38
C ASN A 251 -6.30 6.79 15.36
N VAL A 252 -7.44 7.41 15.63
CA VAL A 252 -7.56 8.59 16.51
C VAL A 252 -7.14 8.27 17.96
N GLU A 253 -7.17 7.00 18.40
CA GLU A 253 -6.84 6.61 19.78
C GLU A 253 -5.34 6.44 20.01
N SER A 254 -4.60 5.91 19.03
CA SER A 254 -3.17 5.62 19.20
C SER A 254 -2.27 6.60 18.46
N ASP A 255 -2.69 7.10 17.30
CA ASP A 255 -1.88 8.02 16.48
C ASP A 255 -2.27 9.48 16.73
N ALA A 256 -1.38 10.22 17.38
CA ALA A 256 -1.56 11.63 17.65
C ALA A 256 -1.68 12.48 16.37
N PHE A 257 -1.10 12.04 15.25
CA PHE A 257 -1.14 12.78 13.99
C PHE A 257 -2.48 12.64 13.28
N GLU A 258 -3.00 11.42 13.14
CA GLU A 258 -4.34 11.21 12.58
C GLU A 258 -5.43 11.83 13.47
N ARG A 259 -5.21 11.82 14.80
CA ARG A 259 -6.03 12.60 15.74
C ARG A 259 -6.01 14.08 15.42
N SER A 260 -4.83 14.68 15.22
CA SER A 260 -4.71 16.10 14.86
C SER A 260 -5.35 16.43 13.50
N ILE A 261 -5.34 15.50 12.54
CA ILE A 261 -6.05 15.64 11.26
C ILE A 261 -7.57 15.73 11.48
N CYS A 262 -8.15 14.79 12.22
CA CYS A 262 -9.58 14.78 12.54
C CYS A 262 -9.99 16.02 13.36
N ARG A 263 -9.17 16.41 14.34
CA ARG A 263 -9.37 17.62 15.15
C ARG A 263 -9.34 18.89 14.30
N ALA A 264 -8.42 19.00 13.34
CA ALA A 264 -8.32 20.15 12.45
C ALA A 264 -9.57 20.33 11.56
N ALA A 265 -10.21 19.23 11.19
CA ALA A 265 -11.47 19.23 10.43
C ALA A 265 -12.72 19.31 11.33
N GLY A 266 -12.59 19.14 12.65
CA GLY A 266 -13.71 19.11 13.58
C GLY A 266 -14.63 17.91 13.37
N VAL A 267 -14.07 16.80 12.90
CA VAL A 267 -14.81 15.57 12.58
C VAL A 267 -14.26 14.37 13.34
N MET A 268 -15.08 13.33 13.43
CA MET A 268 -14.68 12.02 13.95
C MET A 268 -15.29 10.90 13.09
N PRO A 269 -14.63 9.72 13.02
CA PRO A 269 -15.17 8.59 12.27
C PRO A 269 -16.50 8.15 12.87
N LEU A 270 -17.52 7.99 12.01
CA LEU A 270 -18.81 7.45 12.41
C LEU A 270 -18.74 5.92 12.39
N MET A 271 -18.99 5.31 13.54
CA MET A 271 -19.04 3.87 13.69
C MET A 271 -20.49 3.41 13.56
N GLU A 272 -20.77 2.55 12.59
CA GLU A 272 -22.10 2.04 12.30
C GLU A 272 -22.19 0.57 12.71
N ALA A 273 -23.27 0.21 13.39
CA ALA A 273 -23.56 -1.18 13.71
C ALA A 273 -24.17 -1.88 12.49
N VAL A 274 -23.56 -2.97 12.08
CA VAL A 274 -23.92 -3.77 10.92
C VAL A 274 -24.23 -5.17 11.40
N GLN A 275 -25.34 -5.74 10.94
CA GLN A 275 -25.62 -7.15 11.15
C GLN A 275 -24.72 -7.97 10.23
N ALA A 276 -23.86 -8.79 10.82
CA ALA A 276 -23.05 -9.75 10.11
C ALA A 276 -23.66 -11.14 10.35
N GLU A 277 -23.86 -11.87 9.27
CA GLU A 277 -24.22 -13.29 9.34
C GLU A 277 -22.91 -14.07 9.43
N ASP A 278 -22.58 -14.51 10.64
CA ASP A 278 -21.41 -15.36 10.86
C ASP A 278 -21.89 -16.81 10.78
N GLU A 279 -21.38 -17.55 9.79
CA GLU A 279 -21.57 -18.99 9.73
C GLU A 279 -20.56 -19.66 10.67
N ASP A 280 -21.06 -20.32 11.71
CA ASP A 280 -20.21 -21.12 12.60
C ASP A 280 -19.59 -22.27 11.79
N GLY A 281 -18.29 -22.21 11.52
CA GLY A 281 -17.56 -23.21 10.72
C GLY A 281 -17.57 -24.64 11.30
N GLN A 282 -18.14 -24.84 12.49
CA GLN A 282 -18.26 -26.14 13.16
C GLN A 282 -19.68 -26.72 13.18
N THR A 283 -20.71 -25.87 13.21
CA THR A 283 -22.13 -26.29 13.31
C THR A 283 -22.92 -25.96 12.05
N GLY A 284 -22.43 -25.05 11.21
CA GLY A 284 -23.16 -24.52 10.06
C GLY A 284 -24.38 -23.67 10.45
N GLU A 285 -24.46 -23.26 11.72
CA GLU A 285 -25.51 -22.37 12.20
C GLU A 285 -25.11 -20.91 11.90
N THR A 286 -26.00 -20.16 11.25
CA THR A 286 -25.85 -18.73 11.01
C THR A 286 -26.22 -17.97 12.28
N GLU A 287 -25.25 -17.44 13.00
CA GLU A 287 -25.49 -16.50 14.10
C GLU A 287 -25.40 -15.07 13.58
N ASN A 288 -26.47 -14.28 13.77
CA ASN A 288 -26.41 -12.84 13.49
C ASN A 288 -25.66 -12.15 14.62
N SER A 289 -24.43 -11.73 14.35
CA SER A 289 -23.66 -10.89 15.25
C SER A 289 -23.77 -9.42 14.82
N GLU A 290 -23.81 -8.51 15.79
CA GLU A 290 -23.78 -7.07 15.52
C GLU A 290 -22.32 -6.60 15.56
N LYS A 291 -21.77 -6.22 14.41
CA LYS A 291 -20.40 -5.72 14.27
C LYS A 291 -20.40 -4.21 14.09
N ILE A 292 -19.57 -3.52 14.87
CA ILE A 292 -19.41 -2.06 14.78
C ILE A 292 -18.25 -1.76 13.83
N LEU A 293 -18.56 -1.19 12.67
CA LEU A 293 -17.61 -1.00 11.57
C LEU A 293 -17.63 0.44 11.06
N PHE A 294 -16.51 0.86 10.50
CA PHE A 294 -16.38 2.18 9.88
C PHE A 294 -16.77 2.10 8.40
N ARG A 295 -17.83 2.80 8.00
CA ARG A 295 -18.38 2.80 6.63
C ARG A 295 -17.86 3.94 5.74
N GLY A 296 -16.74 4.55 6.14
CA GLY A 296 -16.17 5.69 5.40
C GLY A 296 -16.81 7.04 5.70
N HIS A 297 -17.77 7.11 6.64
CA HIS A 297 -18.48 8.33 6.98
C HIS A 297 -17.88 9.03 8.19
N PHE A 298 -17.84 10.36 8.13
CA PHE A 298 -17.39 11.21 9.23
C PHE A 298 -18.55 12.05 9.76
N ARG A 299 -18.62 12.22 11.07
CA ARG A 299 -19.57 13.13 11.72
C ARG A 299 -18.87 14.36 12.27
N LEU A 300 -19.58 15.49 12.29
CA LEU A 300 -19.10 16.70 12.95
C LEU A 300 -19.16 16.53 14.47
N ILE A 301 -18.15 17.06 15.16
CA ILE A 301 -18.13 17.10 16.62
C ILE A 301 -18.98 18.29 17.09
N ALA A 302 -20.06 18.02 17.82
CA ALA A 302 -20.90 19.09 18.34
C ALA A 302 -20.23 19.79 19.53
N ALA A 303 -20.40 21.11 19.64
CA ALA A 303 -19.82 21.89 20.75
C ALA A 303 -20.30 21.41 22.14
N SER A 304 -21.52 20.87 22.21
CA SER A 304 -22.09 20.31 23.44
C SER A 304 -21.47 18.97 23.88
N GLU A 305 -20.89 18.22 22.95
CA GLU A 305 -20.25 16.92 23.27
C GLU A 305 -18.87 17.10 23.89
N LEU A 306 -18.23 18.24 23.63
CA LEU A 306 -16.96 18.64 24.25
C LEU A 306 -17.11 19.01 25.74
N GLU A 307 -18.34 19.26 26.20
CA GLU A 307 -18.65 19.62 27.60
C GLU A 307 -18.91 18.40 28.51
N GLY A 308 -18.78 17.18 27.99
CA GLY A 308 -18.82 15.93 28.76
C GLY A 308 -20.24 15.36 28.93
N GLY A 309 -20.64 14.49 28.00
CA GLY A 309 -21.80 13.59 28.13
C GLY A 309 -21.41 12.22 28.68
N GLU A 310 -22.37 11.45 29.20
CA GLU A 310 -22.15 10.15 29.86
C GLU A 310 -22.15 8.92 28.91
N GLU A 311 -22.19 9.11 27.58
CA GLU A 311 -22.26 8.01 26.60
C GLU A 311 -20.87 7.49 26.16
N GLU A 312 -20.78 6.26 25.63
CA GLU A 312 -19.51 5.64 25.19
C GLU A 312 -18.74 6.49 24.15
N ASP A 313 -19.48 7.21 23.30
CA ASP A 313 -18.98 8.21 22.34
C ASP A 313 -18.23 9.38 23.02
N ALA A 314 -18.54 9.67 24.28
CA ALA A 314 -17.87 10.72 25.05
C ALA A 314 -16.38 10.40 25.27
N THR A 315 -15.98 9.13 25.29
CA THR A 315 -14.58 8.73 25.48
C THR A 315 -13.71 9.15 24.29
N ALA A 316 -14.18 8.94 23.06
CA ALA A 316 -13.49 9.36 21.84
C ALA A 316 -13.50 10.89 21.69
N VAL A 317 -14.61 11.55 22.05
CA VAL A 317 -14.71 13.02 22.07
C VAL A 317 -13.77 13.63 23.10
N LEU A 318 -13.63 13.01 24.28
CA LEU A 318 -12.68 13.43 25.32
C LEU A 318 -11.22 13.29 24.84
N ILE A 319 -10.88 12.21 24.12
CA ILE A 319 -9.55 12.03 23.49
C ILE A 319 -9.29 13.11 22.44
N MET A 320 -10.30 13.47 21.64
CA MET A 320 -10.21 14.58 20.66
C MET A 320 -10.06 15.96 21.34
N ALA A 321 -10.63 16.12 22.54
CA ALA A 321 -10.62 17.34 23.33
C ALA A 321 -9.34 17.52 24.17
N GLN A 322 -8.47 16.51 24.27
CA GLN A 322 -7.20 16.62 24.99
C GLN A 322 -6.33 17.73 24.40
N ASP A 323 -6.07 18.75 25.23
CA ASP A 323 -5.38 19.99 24.86
C ASP A 323 -3.87 19.80 24.64
N GLU A 324 -3.35 18.60 24.88
CA GLU A 324 -1.94 18.26 24.72
C GLU A 324 -1.50 18.10 23.25
N THR A 325 -2.45 17.93 22.32
CA THR A 325 -2.11 17.81 20.89
C THR A 325 -1.97 19.18 20.22
N PRO A 326 -0.81 19.52 19.64
CA PRO A 326 -0.62 20.79 18.96
C PRO A 326 -1.51 20.89 17.73
N MET A 327 -2.09 22.07 17.51
CA MET A 327 -2.89 22.38 16.32
C MET A 327 -2.07 22.12 15.05
N LEU A 328 -2.68 21.41 14.10
CA LEU A 328 -2.01 21.02 12.86
C LEU A 328 -1.80 22.26 11.97
N LEU A 329 -0.55 22.67 11.79
CA LEU A 329 -0.19 23.84 10.97
C LEU A 329 0.29 23.43 9.57
N PRO A 330 0.08 24.28 8.53
CA PRO A 330 0.62 24.09 7.17
C PRO A 330 2.15 24.25 7.06
N SER A 331 2.90 23.56 7.91
CA SER A 331 4.36 23.54 7.90
C SER A 331 4.90 22.50 6.91
N VAL A 332 6.19 22.60 6.56
CA VAL A 332 6.86 21.64 5.67
C VAL A 332 6.82 20.22 6.23
N THR A 333 7.04 20.07 7.53
CA THR A 333 7.04 18.76 8.20
C THR A 333 5.65 18.14 8.18
N THR A 334 4.61 18.92 8.44
CA THR A 334 3.22 18.46 8.33
C THR A 334 2.89 18.04 6.91
N LEU A 335 3.18 18.88 5.90
CA LEU A 335 2.91 18.57 4.49
C LEU A 335 3.62 17.29 4.04
N ARG A 336 4.85 17.06 4.49
CA ARG A 336 5.58 15.81 4.21
C ARG A 336 4.90 14.60 4.83
N ARG A 337 4.51 14.67 6.11
CA ARG A 337 3.81 13.57 6.78
C ARG A 337 2.46 13.26 6.14
N LEU A 338 1.72 14.29 5.72
CA LEU A 338 0.48 14.12 4.97
C LEU A 338 0.73 13.42 3.63
N ARG A 339 1.78 13.80 2.90
CA ARG A 339 2.17 13.14 1.65
C ARG A 339 2.53 11.67 1.86
N THR A 340 3.29 11.35 2.91
CA THR A 340 3.60 9.95 3.26
C THR A 340 2.33 9.15 3.59
N LEU A 341 1.41 9.73 4.36
CA LEU A 341 0.13 9.07 4.66
C LEU A 341 -0.72 8.85 3.40
N ILE A 342 -0.79 9.84 2.50
CA ILE A 342 -1.44 9.69 1.19
C ILE A 342 -0.82 8.53 0.42
N GLN A 343 0.51 8.46 0.34
CA GLN A 343 1.19 7.39 -0.37
C GLN A 343 0.83 6.01 0.20
N ILE A 344 0.83 5.85 1.53
CA ILE A 344 0.45 4.59 2.18
C ILE A 344 -1.00 4.20 1.83
N LEU A 345 -1.91 5.16 1.86
CA LEU A 345 -3.33 4.92 1.54
C LEU A 345 -3.55 4.63 0.05
N GLU A 346 -2.81 5.29 -0.85
CA GLU A 346 -2.83 5.01 -2.29
C GLU A 346 -2.27 3.62 -2.62
N GLU A 347 -1.19 3.21 -1.96
CA GLU A 347 -0.62 1.86 -2.09
C GLU A 347 -1.62 0.80 -1.63
N GLU A 348 -2.31 1.03 -0.50
CA GLU A 348 -3.36 0.12 -0.03
C GLU A 348 -4.57 0.11 -0.98
N LYS A 349 -4.95 1.26 -1.54
CA LYS A 349 -6.00 1.34 -2.56
C LYS A 349 -5.65 0.46 -3.76
N LEU A 350 -4.45 0.63 -4.32
CA LEU A 350 -3.98 -0.16 -5.45
C LEU A 350 -3.95 -1.65 -5.12
N ARG A 351 -3.45 -2.03 -3.94
CA ARG A 351 -3.40 -3.41 -3.47
C ARG A 351 -4.79 -4.06 -3.43
N ARG A 352 -5.81 -3.32 -2.97
CA ARG A 352 -7.19 -3.80 -2.91
C ARG A 352 -7.84 -3.86 -4.28
N GLU A 353 -7.63 -2.86 -5.13
CA GLU A 353 -8.10 -2.86 -6.53
C GLU A 353 -7.56 -4.08 -7.29
N GLU A 354 -6.26 -4.33 -7.20
CA GLU A 354 -5.61 -5.49 -7.82
C GLU A 354 -6.16 -6.81 -7.28
N ARG A 355 -6.36 -6.93 -5.96
CA ARG A 355 -6.91 -8.13 -5.34
C ARG A 355 -8.34 -8.41 -5.80
N ILE A 356 -9.21 -7.41 -5.82
CA ILE A 356 -10.60 -7.58 -6.29
C ILE A 356 -10.63 -7.97 -7.76
N GLN A 357 -9.79 -7.34 -8.60
CA GLN A 357 -9.72 -7.70 -10.01
C GLN A 357 -9.28 -9.16 -10.21
N GLN A 358 -8.27 -9.61 -9.47
CA GLN A 358 -7.82 -11.01 -9.51
C GLN A 358 -8.93 -11.97 -9.11
N LEU A 359 -9.63 -11.70 -8.00
CA LEU A 359 -10.73 -12.52 -7.52
C LEU A 359 -11.88 -12.54 -8.54
N TYR A 360 -12.22 -11.39 -9.13
CA TYR A 360 -13.24 -11.30 -10.17
C TYR A 360 -12.86 -12.11 -11.41
N ASP A 361 -11.62 -12.01 -11.89
CA ASP A 361 -11.17 -12.75 -13.08
C ASP A 361 -11.22 -14.28 -12.84
N GLU A 362 -10.83 -14.74 -11.66
CA GLU A 362 -10.93 -16.16 -11.27
C GLU A 362 -12.40 -16.60 -11.15
N LEU A 363 -13.23 -15.79 -10.52
CA LEU A 363 -14.65 -16.07 -10.28
C LEU A 363 -15.45 -16.07 -11.59
N PHE A 364 -15.18 -15.13 -12.49
CA PHE A 364 -15.84 -15.04 -13.80
C PHE A 364 -15.60 -16.29 -14.65
N VAL A 365 -14.37 -16.85 -14.61
CA VAL A 365 -14.06 -18.11 -15.28
C VAL A 365 -14.90 -19.27 -14.71
N LEU A 366 -15.12 -19.31 -13.40
CA LEU A 366 -15.94 -20.33 -12.77
C LEU A 366 -17.42 -20.11 -13.09
N TRP A 367 -17.97 -18.91 -12.92
CA TRP A 367 -19.36 -18.60 -13.27
C TRP A 367 -19.68 -18.95 -14.72
N SER A 368 -18.77 -18.62 -15.65
CA SER A 368 -18.91 -18.97 -17.07
C SER A 368 -18.90 -20.48 -17.32
N ARG A 369 -18.22 -21.28 -16.49
CA ARG A 369 -18.18 -22.75 -16.60
C ARG A 369 -19.42 -23.41 -15.99
N PHE A 370 -20.00 -22.79 -14.98
CA PHE A 370 -21.22 -23.28 -14.32
C PHE A 370 -22.50 -22.75 -14.96
N ASP A 371 -22.40 -21.98 -16.05
CA ASP A 371 -23.52 -21.32 -16.72
C ASP A 371 -24.39 -20.52 -15.73
N CYS A 372 -23.74 -19.79 -14.82
CA CYS A 372 -24.44 -18.87 -13.91
C CYS A 372 -25.12 -17.75 -14.72
N ASP A 373 -26.33 -17.37 -14.34
CA ASP A 373 -27.08 -16.33 -15.02
C ASP A 373 -26.36 -14.97 -14.91
N GLU A 374 -26.28 -14.22 -16.01
CA GLU A 374 -25.63 -12.90 -16.05
C GLU A 374 -26.23 -11.91 -15.03
N SER A 375 -27.54 -12.02 -14.78
CA SER A 375 -28.23 -11.20 -13.79
C SER A 375 -27.72 -11.41 -12.37
N ASP A 376 -27.43 -12.67 -12.00
CA ASP A 376 -26.99 -13.02 -10.65
C ASP A 376 -25.53 -12.58 -10.43
N MET A 377 -24.70 -12.71 -11.48
CA MET A 377 -23.33 -12.19 -11.49
C MET A 377 -23.30 -10.66 -11.30
N ASP A 378 -24.13 -9.94 -12.08
CA ASP A 378 -24.23 -8.48 -12.00
C ASP A 378 -24.77 -8.01 -10.65
N GLU A 379 -25.77 -8.71 -10.08
CA GLU A 379 -26.33 -8.41 -8.76
C GLU A 379 -25.25 -8.51 -7.67
N PHE A 380 -24.48 -9.60 -7.67
CA PHE A 380 -23.37 -9.80 -6.72
C PHE A 380 -22.30 -8.70 -6.83
N VAL A 381 -21.86 -8.37 -8.06
CA VAL A 381 -20.87 -7.31 -8.29
C VAL A 381 -21.40 -5.94 -7.84
N MET A 382 -22.68 -5.67 -8.05
CA MET A 382 -23.32 -4.41 -7.65
C MET A 382 -23.50 -4.29 -6.14
N GLU A 383 -23.77 -5.39 -5.45
CA GLU A 383 -23.85 -5.47 -3.99
C GLU A 383 -22.49 -5.26 -3.32
N HIS A 384 -21.44 -5.89 -3.85
CA HIS A 384 -20.08 -5.82 -3.31
C HIS A 384 -19.17 -4.81 -4.02
N LYS A 385 -19.75 -3.73 -4.56
CA LYS A 385 -18.98 -2.67 -5.20
C LYS A 385 -18.12 -1.90 -4.19
N GLY A 386 -16.89 -1.58 -4.57
CA GLY A 386 -15.98 -0.74 -3.79
C GLY A 386 -14.71 -1.46 -3.35
N LEU A 387 -14.02 -0.90 -2.35
CA LEU A 387 -12.70 -1.35 -1.89
C LEU A 387 -12.66 -1.65 -0.39
N SER A 388 -13.82 -1.94 0.21
CA SER A 388 -13.89 -2.34 1.61
C SER A 388 -13.30 -3.74 1.78
N LEU A 389 -12.78 -4.04 2.97
CA LEU A 389 -12.32 -5.39 3.30
C LEU A 389 -13.47 -6.40 3.29
N GLU A 390 -14.69 -5.96 3.59
CA GLU A 390 -15.90 -6.78 3.50
C GLU A 390 -16.20 -7.20 2.05
N ALA A 391 -16.05 -6.30 1.09
CA ALA A 391 -16.22 -6.64 -0.32
C ALA A 391 -15.18 -7.69 -0.74
N ILE A 392 -13.91 -7.51 -0.38
CA ILE A 392 -12.86 -8.50 -0.64
C ILE A 392 -13.21 -9.85 -0.03
N ALA A 393 -13.62 -9.89 1.25
CA ALA A 393 -14.02 -11.11 1.92
C ALA A 393 -15.22 -11.79 1.26
N ALA A 394 -16.19 -11.01 0.76
CA ALA A 394 -17.33 -11.55 0.01
C ALA A 394 -16.90 -12.18 -1.33
N TYR A 395 -16.01 -11.53 -2.08
CA TYR A 395 -15.42 -12.11 -3.29
C TYR A 395 -14.61 -13.39 -2.99
N GLU A 396 -13.87 -13.43 -1.88
CA GLU A 396 -13.14 -14.62 -1.45
C GLU A 396 -14.08 -15.76 -1.05
N ALA A 397 -15.15 -15.47 -0.32
CA ALA A 397 -16.15 -16.46 0.08
C ALA A 397 -16.93 -17.01 -1.12
N GLU A 398 -17.33 -16.16 -2.07
CA GLU A 398 -18.02 -16.62 -3.29
C GLU A 398 -17.08 -17.45 -4.17
N LEU A 399 -15.80 -17.08 -4.26
CA LEU A 399 -14.78 -17.89 -4.93
C LEU A 399 -14.64 -19.26 -4.26
N GLU A 400 -14.51 -19.31 -2.93
CA GLU A 400 -14.43 -20.56 -2.17
C GLU A 400 -15.66 -21.45 -2.39
N LYS A 401 -16.86 -20.87 -2.37
CA LYS A 401 -18.12 -21.57 -2.67
C LYS A 401 -18.13 -22.14 -4.10
N MET A 402 -17.74 -21.36 -5.11
CA MET A 402 -17.70 -21.82 -6.50
C MET A 402 -16.63 -22.89 -6.74
N VAL A 403 -15.49 -22.78 -6.05
CA VAL A 403 -14.43 -23.80 -6.03
C VAL A 403 -14.93 -25.07 -5.35
N GLY A 404 -15.61 -24.98 -4.20
CA GLY A 404 -16.23 -26.12 -3.52
C GLY A 404 -17.29 -26.80 -4.39
N LEU A 405 -18.15 -26.03 -5.05
CA LEU A 405 -19.15 -26.52 -5.99
C LEU A 405 -18.50 -27.30 -7.14
N LYS A 406 -17.39 -26.79 -7.69
CA LYS A 406 -16.59 -27.50 -8.70
C LYS A 406 -16.05 -28.83 -8.20
N ALA A 407 -15.53 -28.91 -6.98
CA ALA A 407 -15.06 -30.16 -6.39
C ALA A 407 -16.20 -31.17 -6.18
N GLN A 408 -17.39 -30.71 -5.77
CA GLN A 408 -18.57 -31.57 -5.62
C GLN A 408 -19.06 -32.13 -6.96
N HIS A 409 -19.11 -31.30 -8.02
CA HIS A 409 -19.50 -31.74 -9.34
C HIS A 409 -18.47 -32.70 -9.96
N SER A 410 -17.17 -32.44 -9.81
CA SER A 410 -16.13 -33.38 -10.28
C SER A 410 -16.22 -34.71 -9.55
N LEU A 411 -16.40 -34.71 -8.23
CA LEU A 411 -16.60 -35.92 -7.44
C LEU A 411 -17.83 -36.74 -7.88
N THR A 412 -18.95 -36.06 -8.12
CA THR A 412 -20.19 -36.68 -8.61
C THR A 412 -19.97 -37.32 -9.98
N PHE A 413 -19.26 -36.62 -10.87
CA PHE A 413 -18.98 -37.13 -12.20
C PHE A 413 -17.98 -38.30 -12.19
N ILE A 414 -16.92 -38.24 -11.38
CA ILE A 414 -15.99 -39.37 -11.17
C ILE A 414 -16.77 -40.58 -10.64
N THR A 415 -17.66 -40.40 -9.65
CA THR A 415 -18.47 -41.49 -9.08
C THR A 415 -19.37 -42.13 -10.14
N ARG A 416 -19.96 -41.31 -11.03
CA ARG A 416 -20.74 -41.81 -12.16
C ARG A 416 -19.89 -42.58 -13.17
N ILE A 417 -18.70 -42.06 -13.53
CA ILE A 417 -17.76 -42.78 -14.40
C ILE A 417 -17.34 -44.09 -13.76
N ARG A 418 -17.07 -44.11 -12.45
CA ARG A 418 -16.73 -45.32 -11.70
C ARG A 418 -17.83 -46.38 -11.76
N ALA A 419 -19.08 -45.97 -11.56
CA ALA A 419 -20.20 -46.89 -11.73
C ALA A 419 -20.30 -47.44 -13.17
N GLN A 420 -20.06 -46.61 -14.18
CA GLN A 420 -20.10 -47.01 -15.59
C GLN A 420 -18.93 -47.96 -15.96
N MET A 421 -17.71 -47.65 -15.52
CA MET A 421 -16.56 -48.53 -15.74
C MET A 421 -16.69 -49.86 -15.01
N GLU A 422 -17.31 -49.90 -13.83
CA GLU A 422 -17.62 -51.16 -13.14
C GLU A 422 -18.64 -52.00 -13.94
N GLN A 423 -19.60 -51.37 -14.62
CA GLN A 423 -20.48 -52.08 -15.57
C GLN A 423 -19.70 -52.63 -16.77
N TYR A 424 -18.80 -51.83 -17.35
CA TYR A 424 -17.95 -52.27 -18.45
C TYR A 424 -17.03 -53.42 -18.06
N ARG A 425 -16.39 -53.34 -16.89
CA ARG A 425 -15.58 -54.42 -16.33
C ARG A 425 -16.39 -55.71 -16.19
N LYS A 426 -17.60 -55.65 -15.63
CA LYS A 426 -18.50 -56.82 -15.51
C LYS A 426 -18.84 -57.40 -16.88
N SER A 427 -19.12 -56.56 -17.87
CA SER A 427 -19.42 -57.02 -19.23
C SER A 427 -18.20 -57.64 -19.92
N ALA A 428 -17.00 -57.16 -19.61
CA ALA A 428 -15.73 -57.67 -20.11
C ALA A 428 -15.25 -58.92 -19.35
N ARG A 429 -15.86 -59.23 -18.18
CA ARG A 429 -15.48 -60.29 -17.24
C ARG A 429 -14.01 -60.24 -16.78
N LEU A 430 -13.54 -59.02 -16.52
CA LEU A 430 -12.23 -58.78 -15.92
C LEU A 430 -12.31 -58.96 -14.39
N THR A 431 -11.24 -59.52 -13.81
CA THR A 431 -11.11 -59.58 -12.34
C THR A 431 -10.80 -58.22 -11.75
N GLN A 432 -10.88 -58.11 -10.42
CA GLN A 432 -10.54 -56.89 -9.70
C GLN A 432 -9.07 -56.53 -9.91
N GLU A 433 -8.19 -57.52 -9.76
CA GLU A 433 -6.74 -57.39 -9.86
C GLU A 433 -6.30 -56.98 -11.28
N GLU A 434 -6.94 -57.53 -12.32
CA GLU A 434 -6.67 -57.15 -13.71
C GLU A 434 -7.10 -55.69 -13.98
N CYS A 435 -8.21 -55.25 -13.39
CA CYS A 435 -8.71 -53.88 -13.54
C CYS A 435 -7.83 -52.88 -12.79
N GLU A 436 -7.40 -53.21 -11.57
CA GLU A 436 -6.46 -52.42 -10.75
C GLU A 436 -5.09 -52.28 -11.41
N ALA A 437 -4.59 -53.34 -12.05
CA ALA A 437 -3.33 -53.28 -12.80
C ALA A 437 -3.42 -52.44 -14.08
N THR A 438 -4.62 -52.37 -14.70
CA THR A 438 -4.82 -51.65 -15.97
C THR A 438 -5.17 -50.17 -15.75
N TRP A 439 -5.89 -49.85 -14.66
CA TRP A 439 -6.33 -48.50 -14.32
C TRP A 439 -6.20 -48.25 -12.80
N PRO A 440 -4.99 -47.98 -12.29
CA PRO A 440 -4.78 -47.77 -10.86
C PRO A 440 -5.52 -46.52 -10.31
N GLU A 441 -5.64 -45.46 -11.12
CA GLU A 441 -6.31 -44.21 -10.74
C GLU A 441 -7.81 -44.40 -10.46
N PHE A 442 -8.40 -45.45 -11.04
CA PHE A 442 -9.79 -45.84 -10.81
C PHE A 442 -10.07 -46.24 -9.37
N PHE A 443 -9.07 -46.80 -8.69
CA PHE A 443 -9.20 -47.34 -7.33
C PHE A 443 -8.67 -46.39 -6.26
N THR A 444 -8.21 -45.20 -6.65
CA THR A 444 -7.87 -44.13 -5.71
C THR A 444 -9.08 -43.85 -4.81
N PRO A 445 -8.98 -43.95 -3.48
CA PRO A 445 -10.09 -43.72 -2.58
C PRO A 445 -10.68 -42.32 -2.81
N LEU A 446 -12.01 -42.25 -2.97
CA LEU A 446 -12.73 -40.98 -2.95
C LEU A 446 -13.20 -40.73 -1.51
N PRO A 447 -13.21 -39.47 -1.05
CA PRO A 447 -13.88 -39.13 0.20
C PRO A 447 -15.34 -39.55 0.12
N ASP A 448 -15.87 -40.12 1.20
CA ASP A 448 -17.30 -40.39 1.29
C ASP A 448 -18.04 -39.04 1.26
N ALA A 449 -19.03 -38.89 0.37
CA ALA A 449 -19.84 -37.67 0.27
C ALA A 449 -20.53 -37.28 1.59
N ASN A 450 -20.61 -38.21 2.56
CA ASN A 450 -21.18 -38.01 3.89
C ASN A 450 -20.14 -37.91 5.02
N ALA A 451 -18.85 -38.13 4.76
CA ALA A 451 -17.77 -38.05 5.76
C ALA A 451 -17.20 -36.64 5.93
N ALA A 452 -17.53 -35.71 5.04
CA ALA A 452 -17.16 -34.30 5.13
C ALA A 452 -17.76 -33.56 6.34
N ALA A 453 -18.67 -34.18 7.10
CA ALA A 453 -19.31 -33.61 8.28
C ALA A 453 -18.63 -33.96 9.61
N SER A 454 -17.58 -34.80 9.63
CA SER A 454 -16.81 -35.08 10.85
C SER A 454 -15.47 -34.36 10.81
N ASN A 455 -15.32 -33.36 11.70
CA ASN A 455 -14.15 -32.53 11.98
C ASN A 455 -12.90 -33.31 12.48
N ASP A 456 -12.49 -34.39 11.80
CA ASP A 456 -11.22 -35.05 12.10
C ASP A 456 -10.27 -34.95 10.90
N SER A 457 -9.47 -33.88 10.93
CA SER A 457 -8.06 -33.87 10.52
C SER A 457 -7.73 -34.61 9.22
N THR A 458 -8.18 -34.10 8.07
CA THR A 458 -7.45 -34.30 6.80
C THR A 458 -7.63 -33.02 5.99
N GLU A 459 -6.51 -32.39 5.65
CA GLU A 459 -6.46 -31.19 4.81
C GLU A 459 -7.36 -31.36 3.58
N PRO A 460 -8.10 -30.31 3.15
CA PRO A 460 -8.94 -30.38 1.96
C PRO A 460 -8.08 -30.92 0.80
N PRO A 461 -8.43 -32.08 0.23
CA PRO A 461 -7.64 -32.66 -0.82
C PRO A 461 -7.51 -31.65 -1.97
N GLU A 462 -6.26 -31.38 -2.38
CA GLU A 462 -5.95 -30.32 -3.35
C GLU A 462 -6.93 -30.40 -4.54
N GLN A 463 -7.61 -29.30 -4.84
CA GLN A 463 -8.58 -29.18 -5.96
C GLN A 463 -8.04 -29.79 -7.27
N SER A 464 -6.74 -29.58 -7.52
CA SER A 464 -5.98 -30.11 -8.64
C SER A 464 -5.98 -31.64 -8.72
N ALA A 465 -6.00 -32.32 -7.57
CA ALA A 465 -6.02 -33.77 -7.48
C ALA A 465 -7.33 -34.34 -8.03
N TYR A 466 -8.49 -33.69 -7.81
CA TYR A 466 -9.77 -34.17 -8.33
C TYR A 466 -9.98 -33.85 -9.80
N ASP A 467 -9.56 -32.68 -10.26
CA ASP A 467 -9.59 -32.34 -11.67
C ASP A 467 -8.70 -33.29 -12.48
N GLY A 468 -7.47 -33.53 -12.01
CA GLY A 468 -6.56 -34.49 -12.64
C GLY A 468 -7.07 -35.93 -12.56
N LEU A 469 -7.71 -36.31 -11.46
CA LEU A 469 -8.36 -37.62 -11.32
C LEU A 469 -9.51 -37.76 -12.32
N LEU A 470 -10.29 -36.70 -12.53
CA LEU A 470 -11.38 -36.73 -13.48
C LEU A 470 -10.88 -36.91 -14.92
N GLU A 471 -9.87 -36.15 -15.33
CA GLU A 471 -9.24 -36.28 -16.65
C GLU A 471 -8.71 -37.71 -16.88
N ALA A 472 -8.08 -38.32 -15.87
CA ALA A 472 -7.64 -39.71 -15.93
C ALA A 472 -8.81 -40.71 -16.13
N HIS A 473 -9.97 -40.47 -15.51
CA HIS A 473 -11.15 -41.29 -15.69
C HIS A 473 -11.77 -41.11 -17.09
N GLU A 474 -11.79 -39.90 -17.63
CA GLU A 474 -12.23 -39.63 -19.00
C GLU A 474 -11.33 -40.32 -20.03
N GLU A 475 -10.01 -40.35 -19.82
CA GLU A 475 -9.06 -41.06 -20.69
C GLU A 475 -9.16 -42.59 -20.58
N ALA A 476 -9.57 -43.10 -19.41
CA ALA A 476 -9.73 -44.53 -19.19
C ALA A 476 -10.95 -45.12 -19.94
N ILE A 477 -12.05 -44.37 -20.06
CA ILE A 477 -13.28 -44.83 -20.74
C ILE A 477 -13.04 -45.37 -22.16
N PRO A 478 -12.39 -44.64 -23.10
CA PRO A 478 -12.17 -45.14 -24.44
C PRO A 478 -11.27 -46.38 -24.47
N LYS A 479 -10.30 -46.49 -23.54
CA LYS A 479 -9.42 -47.67 -23.41
C LYS A 479 -10.23 -48.92 -23.03
N VAL A 480 -11.14 -48.79 -22.06
CA VAL A 480 -12.04 -49.88 -21.65
C VAL A 480 -12.98 -50.28 -22.79
N LEU A 481 -13.57 -49.30 -23.48
CA LEU A 481 -14.48 -49.55 -24.60
C LEU A 481 -13.78 -50.25 -25.78
N ALA A 482 -12.56 -49.84 -26.12
CA ALA A 482 -11.77 -50.51 -27.16
C ALA A 482 -11.46 -51.97 -26.79
N LEU A 483 -11.14 -52.23 -25.52
CA LEU A 483 -10.93 -53.59 -25.01
C LEU A 483 -12.21 -54.43 -25.09
N LEU A 484 -13.36 -53.84 -24.76
CA LEU A 484 -14.67 -54.49 -24.90
C LEU A 484 -14.98 -54.83 -26.36
N GLU A 485 -14.76 -53.89 -27.28
CA GLU A 485 -14.98 -54.11 -28.70
C GLU A 485 -14.06 -55.22 -29.24
N ALA A 486 -12.79 -55.22 -28.82
CA ALA A 486 -11.84 -56.28 -29.15
C ALA A 486 -12.29 -57.65 -28.62
N LYS A 487 -12.79 -57.74 -27.38
CA LYS A 487 -13.27 -59.00 -26.79
C LYS A 487 -14.65 -59.44 -27.32
N ALA A 488 -15.45 -58.53 -27.85
CA ALA A 488 -16.85 -58.78 -28.24
C ALA A 488 -17.07 -59.97 -29.19
N PRO A 489 -16.26 -60.21 -30.25
CA PRO A 489 -16.47 -61.34 -31.16
C PRO A 489 -16.37 -62.69 -30.45
N ILE A 490 -15.42 -62.84 -29.52
CA ILE A 490 -15.26 -64.06 -28.72
C ILE A 490 -16.33 -64.12 -27.63
N MET A 491 -16.67 -62.99 -27.00
CA MET A 491 -17.73 -62.93 -25.99
C MET A 491 -19.09 -63.40 -26.54
N ARG A 492 -19.46 -63.02 -27.77
CA ARG A 492 -20.69 -63.54 -28.42
C ARG A 492 -20.66 -65.05 -28.67
N LEU A 493 -19.49 -65.66 -28.79
CA LEU A 493 -19.35 -67.12 -28.87
C LEU A 493 -19.48 -67.76 -27.48
N VAL A 494 -18.86 -67.14 -26.46
CA VAL A 494 -18.97 -67.54 -25.05
C VAL A 494 -20.43 -67.51 -24.59
N GLU A 495 -21.15 -66.42 -24.84
CA GLU A 495 -22.56 -66.25 -24.43
C GLU A 495 -23.44 -67.35 -25.03
N ARG A 496 -23.30 -67.60 -26.34
CA ARG A 496 -24.03 -68.70 -27.02
C ARG A 496 -23.65 -70.08 -26.48
N TYR A 497 -22.39 -70.27 -26.07
CA TYR A 497 -21.92 -71.51 -25.46
C TYR A 497 -22.53 -71.71 -24.06
N GLU A 498 -22.56 -70.65 -23.24
CA GLU A 498 -23.13 -70.68 -21.89
C GLU A 498 -24.64 -70.85 -21.90
N GLU A 499 -25.35 -70.24 -22.85
CA GLU A 499 -26.78 -70.51 -23.07
C GLU A 499 -27.03 -71.99 -23.34
N LEU A 500 -26.23 -72.63 -24.20
CA LEU A 500 -26.35 -74.07 -24.46
C LEU A 500 -25.97 -74.92 -23.24
N CYS A 501 -25.04 -74.47 -22.40
CA CYS A 501 -24.73 -75.14 -21.13
C CYS A 501 -25.91 -75.05 -20.14
N LYS A 502 -26.56 -73.88 -20.03
CA LYS A 502 -27.78 -73.71 -19.23
C LYS A 502 -28.92 -74.57 -19.78
N GLU A 503 -29.12 -74.57 -21.10
CA GLU A 503 -30.09 -75.46 -21.75
C GLU A 503 -29.78 -76.94 -21.43
N GLU A 504 -28.51 -77.34 -21.36
CA GLU A 504 -28.10 -78.71 -20.96
C GLU A 504 -28.45 -79.03 -19.51
N GLU A 505 -28.16 -78.10 -18.60
CA GLU A 505 -28.47 -78.21 -17.17
C GLU A 505 -29.97 -78.29 -16.94
N GLU A 506 -30.76 -77.42 -17.57
CA GLU A 506 -32.23 -77.48 -17.56
C GLU A 506 -32.76 -78.80 -18.13
N LEU A 507 -32.13 -79.33 -19.20
CA LEU A 507 -32.46 -80.64 -19.78
C LEU A 507 -32.07 -81.81 -18.87
N ALA A 508 -31.07 -81.63 -18.00
CA ALA A 508 -30.63 -82.60 -17.01
C ALA A 508 -31.50 -82.54 -15.74
N GLU A 509 -31.86 -81.35 -15.27
CA GLU A 509 -32.79 -81.12 -14.16
C GLU A 509 -34.20 -81.59 -14.50
N SER A 510 -34.71 -81.18 -15.67
CA SER A 510 -35.95 -81.72 -16.21
C SER A 510 -35.87 -83.24 -16.38
N ALA A 511 -34.67 -83.83 -16.57
CA ALA A 511 -34.52 -85.28 -16.62
C ALA A 511 -34.54 -85.99 -15.27
N LYS A 512 -34.03 -85.33 -14.23
CA LYS A 512 -34.09 -85.79 -12.84
C LYS A 512 -35.52 -85.75 -12.30
N ASN A 513 -36.37 -84.86 -12.82
CA ASN A 513 -37.77 -84.74 -12.45
C ASN A 513 -38.63 -85.94 -12.93
N THR A 514 -38.91 -86.90 -12.05
CA THR A 514 -39.70 -88.11 -12.35
C THR A 514 -41.15 -87.82 -12.78
N SER A 515 -41.70 -86.66 -12.38
CA SER A 515 -43.02 -86.16 -12.81
C SER A 515 -43.09 -85.70 -14.27
N ARG A 516 -41.96 -85.64 -15.01
CA ARG A 516 -41.90 -85.18 -16.42
C ARG A 516 -42.67 -86.07 -17.41
N LEU A 517 -42.73 -87.37 -17.13
CA LEU A 517 -43.36 -88.41 -17.97
C LEU A 517 -44.84 -88.63 -17.64
N PHE A 518 -45.21 -88.39 -16.37
CA PHE A 518 -46.53 -88.64 -15.84
C PHE A 518 -47.12 -87.37 -15.24
N ALA A 519 -47.32 -86.35 -16.06
CA ALA A 519 -48.33 -85.35 -15.76
C ALA A 519 -49.70 -86.08 -15.74
N GLY A 520 -50.06 -86.64 -14.58
CA GLY A 520 -51.36 -87.25 -14.30
C GLY A 520 -51.42 -88.78 -14.17
N ALA A 521 -50.47 -89.45 -13.50
CA ALA A 521 -50.62 -90.88 -13.19
C ALA A 521 -50.54 -91.19 -11.68
N LYS A 522 -51.55 -90.76 -10.92
CA LYS A 522 -52.17 -91.67 -9.92
C LYS A 522 -53.62 -91.26 -9.64
N LYS A 523 -54.48 -92.27 -9.76
CA LYS A 523 -55.93 -92.27 -9.60
C LYS A 523 -56.28 -92.57 -8.14
N GLY A 524 -57.26 -91.83 -7.60
CA GLY A 524 -58.11 -92.21 -6.46
C GLY A 524 -57.76 -91.49 -5.16
N GLY A 525 -58.65 -90.75 -4.49
CA GLY A 525 -60.06 -90.43 -4.73
C GLY A 525 -60.61 -89.75 -3.48
N ASN A 526 -61.37 -88.66 -3.63
CA ASN A 526 -62.66 -88.39 -2.97
C ASN A 526 -63.14 -86.99 -3.38
N ALA A 527 -64.46 -86.82 -3.44
CA ALA A 527 -65.20 -85.70 -4.01
C ALA A 527 -65.10 -84.37 -3.23
N GLY A 528 -65.44 -83.27 -3.92
CA GLY A 528 -65.73 -81.94 -3.35
C GLY A 528 -65.29 -80.79 -4.27
N LEU A 529 -65.99 -80.54 -5.38
CA LEU A 529 -66.94 -79.43 -5.56
C LEU A 529 -66.32 -78.02 -5.30
N GLY A 530 -66.05 -77.30 -6.40
CA GLY A 530 -66.12 -75.82 -6.41
C GLY A 530 -64.81 -75.03 -6.48
N SER A 531 -64.11 -75.06 -7.62
CA SER A 531 -63.49 -73.86 -8.25
C SER A 531 -62.78 -74.26 -9.55
N THR A 532 -62.84 -73.36 -10.53
CA THR A 532 -62.38 -73.51 -11.92
C THR A 532 -60.86 -73.65 -12.02
N ALA A 533 -60.34 -74.87 -11.94
CA ALA A 533 -58.96 -75.22 -12.23
C ALA A 533 -58.86 -75.91 -13.59
N GLU A 534 -58.15 -75.30 -14.54
CA GLU A 534 -57.87 -75.86 -15.86
C GLU A 534 -57.23 -77.26 -15.75
N LYS A 535 -57.73 -78.22 -16.53
CA LYS A 535 -57.13 -79.56 -16.64
C LYS A 535 -55.67 -79.41 -17.12
N PRO A 536 -54.66 -79.96 -16.42
CA PRO A 536 -53.30 -79.97 -16.95
C PRO A 536 -53.27 -80.82 -18.21
N LYS A 537 -53.14 -80.15 -19.35
CA LYS A 537 -53.08 -80.76 -20.68
C LYS A 537 -51.76 -81.52 -20.77
N ARG A 538 -51.82 -82.85 -20.82
CA ARG A 538 -50.68 -83.71 -21.17
C ARG A 538 -50.08 -83.15 -22.47
N ASP A 539 -48.85 -82.66 -22.44
CA ASP A 539 -48.18 -82.07 -23.60
C ASP A 539 -47.36 -83.16 -24.32
N PRO A 540 -47.94 -83.88 -25.31
CA PRO A 540 -47.25 -84.95 -26.02
C PRO A 540 -46.04 -84.45 -26.82
N GLY A 541 -45.88 -83.14 -26.99
CA GLY A 541 -44.75 -82.53 -27.68
C GLY A 541 -43.55 -82.20 -26.78
N ARG A 542 -43.70 -82.23 -25.45
CA ARG A 542 -42.66 -81.78 -24.52
C ARG A 542 -41.39 -82.60 -24.61
N LEU A 543 -41.50 -83.94 -24.57
CA LEU A 543 -40.36 -84.85 -24.69
C LEU A 543 -39.68 -84.76 -26.07
N LEU A 544 -40.47 -84.52 -27.13
CA LEU A 544 -39.93 -84.34 -28.48
C LEU A 544 -39.18 -83.02 -28.62
N ARG A 545 -39.67 -81.94 -27.99
CA ARG A 545 -38.96 -80.66 -27.89
C ARG A 545 -37.69 -80.79 -27.05
N GLU A 546 -37.75 -81.44 -25.90
CA GLU A 546 -36.58 -81.75 -25.06
C GLU A 546 -35.53 -82.57 -25.82
N GLU A 547 -35.93 -83.63 -26.53
CA GLU A 547 -35.01 -84.45 -27.31
C GLU A 547 -34.43 -83.68 -28.53
N LYS A 548 -35.22 -82.81 -29.16
CA LYS A 548 -34.73 -81.89 -30.19
C LYS A 548 -33.71 -80.90 -29.62
N MET A 549 -33.95 -80.38 -28.42
CA MET A 549 -33.03 -79.49 -27.70
C MET A 549 -31.77 -80.25 -27.26
N ARG A 550 -31.87 -81.49 -26.77
CA ARG A 550 -30.71 -82.36 -26.47
C ARG A 550 -29.84 -82.60 -27.69
N LYS A 551 -30.46 -82.89 -28.84
CA LYS A 551 -29.74 -83.04 -30.11
C LYS A 551 -29.06 -81.73 -30.51
N ARG A 552 -29.73 -80.59 -30.34
CA ARG A 552 -29.17 -79.26 -30.59
C ARG A 552 -27.96 -78.99 -29.69
N VAL A 553 -28.08 -79.15 -28.38
CA VAL A 553 -26.99 -78.99 -27.40
C VAL A 553 -25.83 -79.94 -27.72
N LYS A 554 -26.10 -81.23 -27.92
CA LYS A 554 -25.07 -82.25 -28.23
C LYS A 554 -24.29 -81.96 -29.53
N LEU A 555 -24.92 -81.28 -30.50
CA LEU A 555 -24.29 -80.94 -31.78
C LEU A 555 -23.63 -79.55 -31.79
N LEU A 556 -24.27 -78.54 -31.21
CA LEU A 556 -23.81 -77.15 -31.26
C LEU A 556 -22.76 -76.84 -30.20
N LYS A 557 -22.86 -77.45 -29.00
CA LYS A 557 -21.89 -77.25 -27.92
C LYS A 557 -20.43 -77.57 -28.33
N PRO A 558 -20.11 -78.76 -28.88
CA PRO A 558 -18.75 -79.06 -29.35
C PRO A 558 -18.35 -78.26 -30.61
N LYS A 559 -19.33 -77.77 -31.40
CA LYS A 559 -19.03 -76.92 -32.57
C LYS A 559 -18.58 -75.52 -32.14
N LEU A 560 -19.27 -74.92 -31.17
CA LEU A 560 -18.87 -73.63 -30.59
C LEU A 560 -17.53 -73.76 -29.87
N GLU A 561 -17.27 -74.85 -29.14
CA GLU A 561 -15.96 -75.09 -28.52
C GLU A 561 -14.83 -75.15 -29.57
N ALA A 562 -15.02 -75.87 -30.67
CA ALA A 562 -14.03 -75.96 -31.74
C ALA A 562 -13.81 -74.61 -32.44
N GLU A 563 -14.89 -73.83 -32.62
CA GLU A 563 -14.83 -72.47 -33.17
C GLU A 563 -14.06 -71.52 -32.23
N MET A 564 -14.29 -71.62 -30.92
CA MET A 564 -13.60 -70.82 -29.89
C MET A 564 -12.13 -71.24 -29.72
N LEU A 565 -11.82 -72.53 -29.75
CA LEU A 565 -10.43 -73.04 -29.73
C LEU A 565 -9.61 -72.56 -30.93
N LYS A 566 -10.26 -72.17 -32.04
CA LYS A 566 -9.62 -71.53 -33.19
C LYS A 566 -9.55 -70.00 -33.05
N ALA A 567 -10.66 -69.37 -32.63
CA ALA A 567 -10.78 -67.91 -32.57
C ALA A 567 -9.93 -67.28 -31.44
N ILE A 568 -9.77 -67.97 -30.31
CA ILE A 568 -9.02 -67.45 -29.15
C ILE A 568 -7.53 -67.27 -29.48
N PRO A 569 -6.79 -68.25 -30.03
CA PRO A 569 -5.38 -68.04 -30.42
C PRO A 569 -5.18 -66.96 -31.49
N GLU A 570 -6.08 -66.86 -32.47
CA GLU A 570 -6.04 -65.80 -33.49
C GLU A 570 -6.21 -64.41 -32.86
N TRP A 571 -7.08 -64.29 -31.86
CA TRP A 571 -7.26 -63.07 -31.10
C TRP A 571 -6.06 -62.73 -30.21
N GLU A 572 -5.51 -63.72 -29.49
CA GLU A 572 -4.31 -63.55 -28.64
C GLU A 572 -3.10 -63.10 -29.48
N GLN A 573 -2.96 -63.60 -30.70
CA GLN A 573 -1.90 -63.19 -31.62
C GLN A 573 -2.09 -61.75 -32.11
N GLN A 574 -3.33 -61.31 -32.36
CA GLN A 574 -3.64 -59.98 -32.86
C GLN A 574 -3.52 -58.90 -31.77
N HIS A 575 -3.89 -59.21 -30.53
CA HIS A 575 -3.95 -58.25 -29.43
C HIS A 575 -2.74 -58.36 -28.47
N GLY A 576 -1.91 -59.38 -28.63
CA GLY A 576 -0.69 -59.57 -27.83
C GLY A 576 -0.93 -59.87 -26.35
N GLN A 577 -2.16 -60.21 -25.97
CA GLN A 577 -2.58 -60.49 -24.60
C GLN A 577 -3.34 -61.81 -24.55
N ALA A 578 -3.21 -62.55 -23.44
CA ALA A 578 -3.97 -63.78 -23.22
C ALA A 578 -5.47 -63.46 -23.04
N PHE A 579 -6.35 -64.31 -23.58
CA PHE A 579 -7.79 -64.14 -23.39
C PHE A 579 -8.19 -64.75 -22.04
N THR A 580 -8.18 -63.93 -20.99
CA THR A 580 -8.60 -64.30 -19.63
C THR A 580 -10.07 -63.96 -19.39
N MET A 581 -10.74 -64.83 -18.63
CA MET A 581 -12.14 -64.72 -18.23
C MET A 581 -12.25 -65.17 -16.77
N ASP A 582 -12.69 -64.25 -15.90
CA ASP A 582 -12.76 -64.48 -14.44
C ASP A 582 -11.41 -64.94 -13.85
N GLY A 583 -10.28 -64.43 -14.37
CA GLY A 583 -8.93 -64.67 -13.85
C GLY A 583 -8.24 -65.92 -14.39
N GLU A 584 -8.89 -66.67 -15.26
CA GLU A 584 -8.34 -67.88 -15.88
C GLU A 584 -8.36 -67.76 -17.41
N ARG A 585 -7.33 -68.29 -18.08
CA ARG A 585 -7.28 -68.31 -19.54
C ARG A 585 -8.37 -69.22 -20.09
N TYR A 586 -9.30 -68.65 -20.84
CA TYR A 586 -10.50 -69.38 -21.27
C TYR A 586 -10.18 -70.54 -22.22
N PHE A 587 -9.06 -70.45 -22.96
CA PHE A 587 -8.55 -71.53 -23.79
C PHE A 587 -8.32 -72.82 -22.98
N ASP A 588 -7.69 -72.72 -21.80
CA ASP A 588 -7.35 -73.86 -20.96
C ASP A 588 -8.62 -74.49 -20.33
N LYS A 589 -9.62 -73.64 -19.97
CA LYS A 589 -10.96 -74.09 -19.54
C LYS A 589 -11.66 -74.90 -20.64
N LEU A 590 -11.62 -74.43 -21.88
CA LEU A 590 -12.23 -75.13 -23.02
C LEU A 590 -11.51 -76.44 -23.34
N GLU A 591 -10.18 -76.46 -23.28
CA GLU A 591 -9.40 -77.68 -23.53
C GLU A 591 -9.69 -78.74 -22.47
N ALA A 592 -9.75 -78.36 -21.18
CA ALA A 592 -10.15 -79.26 -20.10
C ALA A 592 -11.58 -79.81 -20.29
N ALA A 593 -12.53 -78.96 -20.70
CA ALA A 593 -13.91 -79.36 -20.97
C ALA A 593 -14.06 -80.25 -22.22
N ALA A 594 -13.22 -80.06 -23.23
CA ALA A 594 -13.14 -80.90 -24.41
C ALA A 594 -12.45 -82.25 -24.11
N ALA A 595 -11.39 -82.24 -23.28
CA ALA A 595 -10.66 -83.42 -22.84
C ALA A 595 -11.53 -84.34 -21.96
N SER A 596 -12.34 -83.78 -21.05
CA SER A 596 -13.30 -84.52 -20.23
C SER A 596 -14.35 -85.29 -21.06
N ARG A 597 -14.66 -84.83 -22.28
CA ARG A 597 -15.60 -85.47 -23.20
C ARG A 597 -14.98 -86.48 -24.15
N ARG A 598 -13.66 -86.50 -24.31
CA ARG A 598 -12.99 -87.56 -25.09
C ARG A 598 -13.09 -88.86 -24.27
N PRO A 599 -13.63 -89.95 -24.84
CA PRO A 599 -13.58 -91.24 -24.16
C PRO A 599 -12.11 -91.61 -23.97
N ALA A 600 -11.72 -91.94 -22.73
CA ALA A 600 -10.37 -92.37 -22.40
C ALA A 600 -9.98 -93.58 -23.26
N SER A 601 -9.18 -93.34 -24.30
CA SER A 601 -8.57 -94.37 -25.13
C SER A 601 -7.38 -94.95 -24.37
N SER A 602 -7.58 -96.08 -23.69
CA SER A 602 -6.50 -96.81 -23.02
C SER A 602 -5.63 -97.57 -24.02
N ILE A 603 -4.50 -96.99 -24.42
CA ILE A 603 -3.37 -97.75 -24.98
C ILE A 603 -2.07 -97.10 -24.50
N PRO A 604 -1.23 -97.78 -23.70
CA PRO A 604 0.14 -97.34 -23.43
C PRO A 604 1.10 -97.94 -24.49
N PRO A 605 2.26 -97.32 -24.76
CA PRO A 605 3.40 -98.07 -25.25
C PRO A 605 4.55 -98.09 -24.24
N VAL A 606 4.88 -99.34 -23.88
CA VAL A 606 6.20 -99.97 -23.72
C VAL A 606 7.45 -99.08 -23.57
N SER A 607 8.11 -99.38 -22.47
CA SER A 607 9.49 -99.21 -22.04
C SER A 607 10.59 -99.31 -23.11
N GLY A 608 11.52 -98.35 -23.05
CA GLY A 608 12.92 -98.48 -23.45
C GLY A 608 13.79 -97.78 -22.40
N SER A 609 14.44 -98.57 -21.54
CA SER A 609 15.36 -98.16 -20.48
C SER A 609 16.80 -98.21 -20.99
N SER A 610 17.60 -97.16 -20.76
CA SER A 610 18.88 -97.23 -20.01
C SER A 610 19.71 -95.94 -20.13
N SER A 611 19.59 -95.16 -19.06
CA SER A 611 20.61 -94.50 -18.23
C SER A 611 22.06 -94.27 -18.70
N SER A 612 22.49 -93.04 -18.39
CA SER A 612 23.74 -92.61 -17.72
C SER A 612 25.06 -92.55 -18.51
N ALA A 613 25.61 -91.33 -18.61
CA ALA A 613 26.98 -91.05 -18.20
C ALA A 613 27.20 -89.54 -17.99
N SER A 614 27.98 -89.26 -16.95
CA SER A 614 28.35 -87.96 -16.40
C SER A 614 29.78 -87.62 -16.79
N LEU A 615 30.06 -86.31 -16.87
CA LEU A 615 31.33 -85.60 -16.62
C LEU A 615 32.65 -85.95 -17.35
N ALA A 616 33.26 -84.86 -17.82
CA ALA A 616 34.66 -84.43 -17.60
C ALA A 616 35.75 -84.73 -18.66
N GLY A 617 36.51 -83.65 -18.95
CA GLY A 617 37.87 -83.65 -19.51
C GLY A 617 38.14 -82.37 -20.30
N GLN A 618 38.66 -81.29 -19.69
CA GLN A 618 40.10 -80.93 -19.58
C GLN A 618 40.74 -80.53 -20.94
N LYS A 619 41.59 -79.51 -21.12
CA LYS A 619 42.29 -78.48 -20.30
C LYS A 619 43.13 -77.64 -21.31
N LEU A 620 43.35 -76.34 -21.02
CA LEU A 620 44.53 -75.45 -21.28
C LEU A 620 45.21 -75.47 -22.68
N SER A 621 45.65 -74.38 -23.33
CA SER A 621 46.25 -73.07 -22.99
C SER A 621 46.12 -72.16 -24.25
N GLY A 622 46.12 -70.82 -24.29
CA GLY A 622 46.86 -69.71 -23.66
C GLY A 622 47.15 -68.71 -24.82
N LEU A 623 46.75 -67.43 -24.82
CA LEU A 623 47.36 -66.19 -24.27
C LEU A 623 46.75 -65.06 -25.17
N GLY A 624 46.39 -63.85 -24.77
CA GLY A 624 46.43 -63.09 -23.52
C GLY A 624 45.90 -61.66 -23.80
N SER A 625 45.98 -60.80 -22.77
CA SER A 625 45.93 -59.32 -22.79
C SER A 625 44.55 -58.61 -22.74
N ASP A 626 44.16 -58.25 -21.53
CA ASP A 626 43.38 -57.05 -21.15
C ASP A 626 44.37 -55.90 -20.81
N PRO A 627 44.02 -54.59 -20.84
CA PRO A 627 43.05 -54.03 -19.88
C PRO A 627 42.21 -52.79 -20.29
N THR A 628 41.25 -52.53 -19.40
CA THR A 628 40.40 -51.37 -19.11
C THR A 628 40.83 -49.96 -19.57
N GLY A 629 39.82 -49.13 -19.91
CA GLY A 629 39.96 -47.66 -19.93
C GLY A 629 38.81 -46.92 -20.61
N ALA A 630 38.14 -46.06 -19.86
CA ALA A 630 37.04 -45.18 -20.26
C ALA A 630 37.39 -44.20 -21.41
N ILE A 631 36.37 -43.60 -22.04
CA ILE A 631 36.12 -42.15 -22.15
C ILE A 631 35.10 -41.80 -23.27
N LEU A 632 34.23 -40.87 -22.88
CA LEU A 632 33.37 -39.91 -23.59
C LEU A 632 33.59 -39.62 -25.09
N ARG A 633 32.44 -39.43 -25.77
CA ARG A 633 32.02 -38.39 -26.76
C ARG A 633 33.08 -37.77 -27.70
N PRO A 634 32.69 -37.45 -28.95
CA PRO A 634 32.00 -36.17 -29.15
C PRO A 634 30.90 -36.15 -30.26
N GLN A 635 29.97 -35.22 -30.09
CA GLN A 635 29.17 -34.52 -31.12
C GLN A 635 30.04 -33.40 -31.75
N PRO A 636 29.60 -32.48 -32.65
CA PRO A 636 28.27 -32.22 -33.22
C PRO A 636 28.32 -31.96 -34.76
N ASP A 637 27.18 -31.67 -35.40
CA ASP A 637 26.90 -30.40 -36.10
C ASP A 637 25.73 -30.48 -37.12
N TRP A 638 25.31 -29.28 -37.50
CA TRP A 638 23.99 -28.69 -37.77
C TRP A 638 23.57 -28.62 -39.25
N LEU A 639 22.27 -28.33 -39.44
CA LEU A 639 21.50 -27.80 -40.59
C LEU A 639 21.49 -28.60 -41.91
N ILE A 640 20.29 -28.70 -42.49
CA ILE A 640 19.88 -28.13 -43.81
C ILE A 640 18.39 -28.49 -44.01
N GLY A 641 17.50 -27.49 -44.01
CA GLY A 641 16.29 -27.50 -44.85
C GLY A 641 16.66 -27.04 -46.27
N PRO A 642 15.78 -27.03 -47.29
CA PRO A 642 14.40 -26.50 -47.19
C PRO A 642 13.34 -27.12 -48.15
N ASP A 643 12.13 -26.53 -48.08
CA ASP A 643 11.23 -26.13 -49.19
C ASP A 643 10.06 -27.00 -49.68
N LEU A 644 8.85 -26.37 -49.64
CA LEU A 644 7.77 -26.26 -50.66
C LEU A 644 6.40 -26.02 -49.97
N ARG A 645 5.98 -24.77 -49.70
CA ARG A 645 5.12 -23.86 -50.50
C ARG A 645 3.75 -24.41 -50.95
N ALA A 646 2.66 -23.85 -50.40
CA ALA A 646 1.85 -22.79 -51.03
C ALA A 646 1.07 -22.02 -49.96
#